data_AF-A0A4P8TGJ1-F1
#
_entry.id   AF-A0A4P8TGJ1-F1
#
_cell.length_a   1.000
_cell.length_b   1.000
_cell.length_c   1.000
_cell.angle_alpha   90.00
_cell.angle_beta   90.00
_cell.angle_gamma   90.00
#
_symmetry.space_group_name_H-M   'P 1'
#
loop_
_entity.id
_entity.type
_entity.pdbx_description
1 polymer ?
#
loop_
_entity_poly.entity_id
_entity_poly.type
_entity_poly.pdbx_seq_one_letter_code
_entity_poly.pdbx_strand_id
1 'polypeptide(L)'
;MSTHISVAAAERQAFGVHFNHSSRDATLARSLKERDLELKPHPIWNIPEVIDWNADPFGDLNWRAQFHMLRWIDPLRRRAEKGDTGAGAAWQSIAKSWVDWDSRNSARLKPAWMDMVDGIRALALCAGIPFMSRRQSTTPTWLTDSIRTHADWLSDASHLGHSNHALHQHQGLLVCGAVLGDQAAIALAQSRLEELYSTAYDDQAINSEGAIAYHLSNYNWWKDARRRLEVEGIEVPAKMEMLDSVPVELAHATKPDGRFVGIGDTDGGSPKYIDHPATRWVSTAGADGEPPEDLIRIYDAGYLFARSGWGDQERDYADETYWSASFGSAKRVHGHPDGGSITYSSMGTEWITDPGKFQYGSSEMRDFCVSRASHSLPAIDRPYDPASFVACTRREITDSYYDVTFTDSGYQGVTVTRRVVYSVTGEYLVVIDNVASTDECTAVQNWQCGPGVSATPVPRGYALSAGDAHAAVLFAGSAPRREAVSAQERPTAGWVSTGWKQREAAPALRFTKTGRRFRFITLVAAGFKGHQPTLETVEGTPAGQIRLRVDSGRVAEQIVIAKDGVSFAPYTADTNVNVKAPTEASDLPELDALDHETRARVFTLTRRARKTAWDSPDAATRGSLARDLENYLGKYSVPRGIDLGLRATISDLRCISHAKVDRREVLKHRPGLINWEAKDSFRTSHVNAPTASVYGAISDLPPLNRPTMVTYALGSLVLPALVTPASGDTLTVMLQTAVDRARTHLPLFQRVRFQGELGAGPFVAFADPTLDLSSELRLGWYLGDEEIDLPKSIAKAIVKLGQHLGTEKVVIQGGSGGGFAALQIGAHIPGAHVVAANPQTDLRRYNAKAYRAAMVSALGRKDVGNKSELIPRISVMRRLQDLSSQLDVTLVMNSGDVYHERNHAAPLREAAEHLDGVTIRDVSFDLGPGHKGLSNDLYGQVMLAVYERIGTVSPALSSRADG
;
A
#
# COMPACT_ATOMS: atom_id res chain seq x y z
N MET A 1 22.07 10.59 -52.17
CA MET A 1 21.89 10.44 -50.71
C MET A 1 23.25 10.51 -50.05
N SER A 2 23.37 11.24 -48.94
CA SER A 2 24.64 11.43 -48.22
C SER A 2 25.23 10.09 -47.78
N THR A 3 26.53 9.88 -48.03
CA THR A 3 27.29 8.72 -47.51
C THR A 3 27.69 8.88 -46.05
N HIS A 4 27.32 9.99 -45.42
CA HIS A 4 27.77 10.36 -44.08
C HIS A 4 26.84 9.82 -42.99
N ILE A 5 27.37 8.94 -42.13
CA ILE A 5 26.70 8.50 -40.88
C ILE A 5 26.97 9.51 -39.76
N SER A 6 25.97 9.81 -38.94
CA SER A 6 26.08 10.64 -37.75
C SER A 6 26.57 9.82 -36.55
N VAL A 7 27.87 9.93 -36.24
CA VAL A 7 28.46 9.31 -35.03
C VAL A 7 27.83 9.88 -33.76
N ALA A 8 27.59 11.19 -33.73
CA ALA A 8 26.99 11.87 -32.57
C ALA A 8 25.55 11.40 -32.28
N ALA A 9 24.74 11.15 -33.32
CA ALA A 9 23.41 10.56 -33.13
C ALA A 9 23.51 9.13 -32.58
N ALA A 10 24.41 8.31 -33.12
CA ALA A 10 24.64 6.96 -32.61
C ALA A 10 25.07 6.96 -31.12
N GLU A 11 25.92 7.91 -30.70
CA GLU A 11 26.30 8.08 -29.30
C GLU A 11 25.12 8.45 -28.40
N ARG A 12 24.29 9.42 -28.82
CA ARG A 12 23.09 9.81 -28.07
C ARG A 12 22.06 8.68 -27.96
N GLN A 13 21.96 7.83 -28.97
CA GLN A 13 20.97 6.74 -29.05
C GLN A 13 21.43 5.42 -28.40
N ALA A 14 22.67 5.30 -27.96
CA ALA A 14 23.26 4.09 -27.41
C ALA A 14 22.85 3.79 -25.94
N PHE A 15 21.55 3.78 -25.66
CA PHE A 15 20.96 3.46 -24.36
C PHE A 15 19.72 2.55 -24.50
N GLY A 16 19.23 2.08 -23.35
CA GLY A 16 17.99 1.31 -23.20
C GLY A 16 18.19 0.00 -22.45
N VAL A 17 17.11 -0.75 -22.20
CA VAL A 17 17.09 -1.96 -21.35
C VAL A 17 18.23 -2.94 -21.62
N HIS A 18 18.68 -3.09 -22.87
CA HIS A 18 19.76 -4.00 -23.27
C HIS A 18 21.12 -3.33 -23.52
N PHE A 19 21.16 -2.00 -23.59
CA PHE A 19 22.31 -1.23 -24.05
C PHE A 19 22.97 -0.38 -22.94
N ASN A 20 22.31 -0.26 -21.78
CA ASN A 20 22.86 0.40 -20.60
C ASN A 20 24.02 -0.40 -19.98
N HIS A 21 24.93 0.30 -19.31
CA HIS A 21 26.06 -0.33 -18.62
C HIS A 21 25.63 -1.34 -17.56
N SER A 22 26.37 -2.44 -17.47
CA SER A 22 26.16 -3.48 -16.45
C SER A 22 27.46 -3.78 -15.72
N SER A 23 27.37 -4.08 -14.42
CA SER A 23 28.50 -4.60 -13.63
C SER A 23 29.03 -5.92 -14.18
N ARG A 24 28.22 -6.67 -14.97
CA ARG A 24 28.61 -7.92 -15.63
C ARG A 24 29.36 -7.73 -16.95
N ASP A 25 29.51 -6.51 -17.47
CA ASP A 25 30.07 -6.25 -18.80
C ASP A 25 31.43 -6.91 -19.03
N ALA A 26 32.33 -6.84 -18.04
CA ALA A 26 33.66 -7.43 -18.16
C ALA A 26 33.60 -8.97 -18.23
N THR A 27 32.74 -9.60 -17.45
CA THR A 27 32.55 -11.05 -17.43
C THR A 27 31.87 -11.53 -18.71
N LEU A 28 30.78 -10.89 -19.13
CA LEU A 28 30.06 -11.25 -20.36
C LEU A 28 30.94 -11.07 -21.60
N ALA A 29 31.70 -9.97 -21.68
CA ALA A 29 32.65 -9.77 -22.76
C ALA A 29 33.78 -10.81 -22.77
N ARG A 30 34.22 -11.30 -21.60
CA ARG A 30 35.19 -12.40 -21.52
C ARG A 30 34.59 -13.69 -22.04
N SER A 31 33.42 -14.10 -21.56
CA SER A 31 32.74 -15.31 -22.03
C SER A 31 32.51 -15.30 -23.54
N LEU A 32 32.09 -14.17 -24.12
CA LEU A 32 31.92 -14.05 -25.57
C LEU A 32 33.25 -14.16 -26.34
N LYS A 33 34.36 -13.63 -25.78
CA LYS A 33 35.71 -13.83 -26.36
C LYS A 33 36.17 -15.29 -26.27
N GLU A 34 35.72 -16.02 -25.24
CA GLU A 34 35.91 -17.46 -25.07
C GLU A 34 34.87 -18.29 -25.84
N ARG A 35 33.95 -17.62 -26.56
CA ARG A 35 32.90 -18.19 -27.41
C ARG A 35 31.74 -18.83 -26.66
N ASP A 36 31.57 -18.50 -25.39
CA ASP A 36 30.46 -18.96 -24.57
C ASP A 36 29.30 -17.95 -24.60
N LEU A 37 28.18 -18.36 -25.23
CA LEU A 37 26.98 -17.56 -25.38
C LEU A 37 25.91 -17.97 -24.37
N GLU A 38 25.61 -17.08 -23.42
CA GLU A 38 24.49 -17.23 -22.48
C GLU A 38 23.26 -16.44 -22.98
N LEU A 39 22.22 -17.15 -23.44
CA LEU A 39 20.91 -16.55 -23.80
C LEU A 39 19.81 -17.09 -22.88
N LYS A 40 19.64 -16.45 -21.72
CA LYS A 40 18.67 -16.89 -20.71
C LYS A 40 17.25 -17.03 -21.30
N PRO A 41 16.47 -18.04 -20.86
CA PRO A 41 16.78 -19.02 -19.81
C PRO A 41 17.55 -20.28 -20.29
N HIS A 42 18.10 -20.28 -21.51
CA HIS A 42 18.74 -21.46 -22.09
C HIS A 42 20.15 -21.69 -21.51
N PRO A 43 20.66 -22.94 -21.58
CA PRO A 43 22.05 -23.24 -21.27
C PRO A 43 23.03 -22.44 -22.12
N ILE A 44 24.27 -22.35 -21.65
CA ILE A 44 25.37 -21.76 -22.43
C ILE A 44 25.55 -22.59 -23.70
N TRP A 45 25.67 -21.91 -24.84
CA TRP A 45 26.03 -22.50 -26.12
C TRP A 45 27.43 -22.05 -26.53
N ASN A 46 28.29 -23.00 -26.89
CA ASN A 46 29.62 -22.69 -27.40
C ASN A 46 29.54 -22.33 -28.89
N ILE A 47 29.86 -21.09 -29.24
CA ILE A 47 29.81 -20.56 -30.60
C ILE A 47 30.93 -21.24 -31.41
N PRO A 48 30.65 -21.89 -32.56
CA PRO A 48 31.65 -22.53 -33.43
C PRO A 48 32.51 -21.51 -34.21
N GLU A 49 33.73 -21.89 -34.64
CA GLU A 49 34.72 -20.98 -35.28
C GLU A 49 34.15 -20.19 -36.45
N VAL A 50 33.39 -20.89 -37.27
CA VAL A 50 32.49 -20.28 -38.24
C VAL A 50 31.09 -20.32 -37.63
N ILE A 51 30.52 -19.15 -37.36
CA ILE A 51 29.19 -19.04 -36.77
C ILE A 51 28.15 -19.56 -37.77
N ASP A 52 27.45 -20.63 -37.41
CA ASP A 52 26.26 -21.06 -38.13
C ASP A 52 25.06 -20.23 -37.67
N TRP A 53 24.68 -19.25 -38.49
CA TRP A 53 23.51 -18.42 -38.24
C TRP A 53 22.17 -19.15 -38.44
N ASN A 54 22.18 -20.42 -38.88
CA ASN A 54 20.99 -21.27 -38.90
C ASN A 54 20.83 -22.13 -37.63
N ALA A 55 21.77 -22.04 -36.68
CA ALA A 55 21.79 -22.90 -35.52
C ALA A 55 20.45 -22.86 -34.74
N ASP A 56 20.07 -24.03 -34.23
CA ASP A 56 18.95 -24.21 -33.30
C ASP A 56 19.29 -25.32 -32.30
N PRO A 57 20.29 -25.11 -31.43
CA PRO A 57 20.82 -26.16 -30.56
C PRO A 57 19.82 -26.65 -29.51
N PHE A 58 18.72 -25.90 -29.29
CA PHE A 58 17.72 -26.18 -28.26
C PHE A 58 16.32 -26.46 -28.82
N GLY A 59 16.12 -26.41 -30.14
CA GLY A 59 14.80 -26.56 -30.77
C GLY A 59 13.80 -25.51 -30.32
N ASP A 60 14.27 -24.28 -30.03
CA ASP A 60 13.50 -23.24 -29.36
C ASP A 60 13.50 -21.93 -30.19
N LEU A 61 12.31 -21.53 -30.63
CA LEU A 61 12.13 -20.33 -31.46
C LEU A 61 12.55 -19.04 -30.73
N ASN A 62 12.36 -18.96 -29.41
CA ASN A 62 12.78 -17.81 -28.62
C ASN A 62 14.30 -17.74 -28.53
N TRP A 63 15.01 -18.87 -28.40
CA TRP A 63 16.48 -18.88 -28.51
C TRP A 63 16.94 -18.33 -29.87
N ARG A 64 16.35 -18.81 -30.97
CA ARG A 64 16.70 -18.37 -32.34
C ARG A 64 16.44 -16.87 -32.55
N ALA A 65 15.30 -16.37 -32.09
CA ALA A 65 14.97 -14.95 -32.15
C ALA A 65 16.03 -14.12 -31.39
N GLN A 66 16.36 -14.50 -30.15
CA GLN A 66 17.37 -13.82 -29.35
C GLN A 66 18.77 -13.85 -29.99
N PHE A 67 19.13 -14.96 -30.63
CA PHE A 67 20.39 -15.11 -31.34
C PHE A 67 20.52 -14.09 -32.49
N HIS A 68 19.45 -13.89 -33.26
CA HIS A 68 19.42 -12.93 -34.36
C HIS A 68 19.21 -11.46 -33.95
N MET A 69 18.85 -11.16 -32.70
CA MET A 69 18.72 -9.78 -32.21
C MET A 69 20.07 -9.07 -32.06
N LEU A 70 21.18 -9.81 -31.97
CA LEU A 70 22.54 -9.29 -31.71
C LEU A 70 22.70 -8.38 -30.47
N ARG A 71 21.67 -8.15 -29.66
CA ARG A 71 21.81 -7.41 -28.38
C ARG A 71 22.80 -8.08 -27.42
N TRP A 72 23.02 -9.39 -27.56
CA TRP A 72 23.92 -10.16 -26.73
C TRP A 72 25.41 -9.83 -26.96
N ILE A 73 25.79 -9.22 -28.09
CA ILE A 73 27.17 -8.72 -28.29
C ILE A 73 27.42 -7.35 -27.67
N ASP A 74 26.40 -6.65 -27.14
CA ASP A 74 26.56 -5.29 -26.62
C ASP A 74 27.56 -5.13 -25.46
N PRO A 75 27.75 -6.12 -24.54
CA PRO A 75 28.84 -6.06 -23.58
C PRO A 75 30.22 -5.86 -24.23
N LEU A 76 30.47 -6.40 -25.43
CA LEU A 76 31.71 -6.20 -26.16
C LEU A 76 31.86 -4.73 -26.60
N ARG A 77 30.78 -4.11 -27.10
CA ARG A 77 30.75 -2.68 -27.44
C ARG A 77 31.10 -1.82 -26.22
N ARG A 78 30.41 -2.03 -25.09
CA ARG A 78 30.61 -1.24 -23.86
C ARG A 78 32.02 -1.37 -23.29
N ARG A 79 32.68 -2.52 -23.50
CA ARG A 79 34.11 -2.70 -23.17
C ARG A 79 35.02 -2.01 -24.18
N ALA A 80 34.71 -2.08 -25.47
CA ALA A 80 35.46 -1.39 -26.51
C ALA A 80 35.46 0.13 -26.33
N GLU A 81 34.35 0.72 -25.91
CA GLU A 81 34.23 2.15 -25.60
C GLU A 81 35.12 2.60 -24.43
N LYS A 82 35.47 1.67 -23.54
CA LYS A 82 36.44 1.85 -22.43
C LYS A 82 37.87 1.50 -22.82
N GLY A 83 38.15 1.25 -24.11
CA GLY A 83 39.48 0.99 -24.65
C GLY A 83 39.87 -0.48 -24.82
N ASP A 84 38.99 -1.45 -24.56
CA ASP A 84 39.28 -2.88 -24.81
C ASP A 84 39.26 -3.19 -26.32
N THR A 85 40.42 -3.12 -26.96
CA THR A 85 40.56 -3.36 -28.40
C THR A 85 40.24 -4.80 -28.79
N GLY A 86 40.43 -5.78 -27.90
CA GLY A 86 40.07 -7.17 -28.13
C GLY A 86 38.54 -7.36 -28.18
N ALA A 87 37.82 -6.71 -27.26
CA ALA A 87 36.36 -6.70 -27.26
C ALA A 87 35.81 -6.04 -28.53
N GLY A 88 36.39 -4.91 -28.96
CA GLY A 88 35.99 -4.24 -30.20
C GLY A 88 36.22 -5.09 -31.44
N ALA A 89 37.34 -5.85 -31.49
CA ALA A 89 37.62 -6.77 -32.60
C ALA A 89 36.62 -7.94 -32.62
N ALA A 90 36.29 -8.51 -31.46
CA ALA A 90 35.30 -9.58 -31.34
C ALA A 90 33.90 -9.11 -31.77
N TRP A 91 33.46 -7.93 -31.33
CA TRP A 91 32.19 -7.34 -31.75
C TRP A 91 32.13 -7.19 -33.27
N GLN A 92 33.17 -6.59 -33.87
CA GLN A 92 33.25 -6.40 -35.31
C GLN A 92 33.20 -7.73 -36.06
N SER A 93 33.95 -8.73 -35.60
CA SER A 93 34.00 -10.05 -36.23
C SER A 93 32.62 -10.72 -36.23
N ILE A 94 31.91 -10.68 -35.12
CA ILE A 94 30.58 -11.31 -34.99
C ILE A 94 29.53 -10.54 -35.79
N ALA A 95 29.46 -9.22 -35.65
CA ALA A 95 28.49 -8.39 -36.36
C ALA A 95 28.69 -8.48 -37.88
N LYS A 96 29.94 -8.41 -38.35
CA LYS A 96 30.25 -8.53 -39.78
C LYS A 96 29.92 -9.93 -40.30
N SER A 97 30.18 -11.01 -39.55
CA SER A 97 29.85 -12.36 -40.01
C SER A 97 28.35 -12.56 -40.19
N TRP A 98 27.52 -11.93 -39.35
CA TRP A 98 26.07 -11.89 -39.52
C TRP A 98 25.67 -11.16 -40.81
N VAL A 99 26.20 -9.95 -41.02
CA VAL A 99 25.90 -9.14 -42.22
C VAL A 99 26.33 -9.84 -43.51
N ASP A 100 27.51 -10.45 -43.51
CA ASP A 100 28.02 -11.21 -44.66
C ASP A 100 27.14 -12.44 -44.93
N TRP A 101 26.67 -13.12 -43.90
CA TRP A 101 25.74 -14.24 -44.05
C TRP A 101 24.38 -13.79 -44.62
N ASP A 102 23.82 -12.71 -44.11
CA ASP A 102 22.54 -12.16 -44.57
C ASP A 102 22.60 -11.72 -46.05
N SER A 103 23.66 -11.01 -46.44
CA SER A 103 23.86 -10.56 -47.82
C SER A 103 23.94 -11.69 -48.86
N ARG A 104 24.31 -12.91 -48.43
CA ARG A 104 24.38 -14.12 -49.27
C ARG A 104 23.05 -14.90 -49.30
N ASN A 105 22.11 -14.58 -48.42
CA ASN A 105 20.87 -15.32 -48.25
C ASN A 105 19.68 -14.56 -48.84
N SER A 106 19.46 -14.75 -50.16
CA SER A 106 18.41 -14.05 -50.91
C SER A 106 16.98 -14.32 -50.41
N ALA A 107 16.77 -15.38 -49.64
CA ALA A 107 15.46 -15.77 -49.13
C ALA A 107 15.14 -15.20 -47.74
N ARG A 108 15.98 -14.31 -47.18
CA ARG A 108 15.86 -13.66 -45.85
C ARG A 108 15.12 -14.54 -44.82
N LEU A 109 15.88 -15.34 -44.06
CA LEU A 109 15.28 -16.27 -43.11
C LEU A 109 14.31 -15.58 -42.17
N LYS A 110 13.09 -16.10 -42.12
CA LYS A 110 11.99 -15.52 -41.35
C LYS A 110 12.38 -15.17 -39.91
N PRO A 111 13.05 -16.03 -39.10
CA PRO A 111 13.43 -15.69 -37.72
C PRO A 111 14.46 -14.54 -37.58
N ALA A 112 15.17 -14.19 -38.65
CA ALA A 112 16.15 -13.11 -38.65
C ALA A 112 15.52 -11.76 -39.05
N TRP A 113 14.50 -11.77 -39.91
CA TRP A 113 13.81 -10.58 -40.44
C TRP A 113 12.32 -10.65 -40.14
N MET A 114 11.97 -10.73 -38.87
CA MET A 114 10.57 -10.64 -38.47
C MET A 114 10.46 -10.03 -37.08
N ASP A 115 9.28 -9.47 -36.84
CA ASP A 115 8.80 -9.17 -35.51
C ASP A 115 9.71 -8.16 -34.79
N MET A 116 10.00 -8.31 -33.50
CA MET A 116 10.90 -7.39 -32.78
C MET A 116 12.40 -7.56 -33.12
N VAL A 117 12.77 -8.63 -33.85
CA VAL A 117 14.17 -9.05 -34.02
C VAL A 117 14.97 -8.06 -34.86
N ASP A 118 14.39 -7.60 -35.96
CA ASP A 118 15.00 -6.65 -36.89
C ASP A 118 15.17 -5.26 -36.26
N GLY A 119 14.19 -4.78 -35.50
CA GLY A 119 14.25 -3.53 -34.74
C GLY A 119 15.36 -3.54 -33.68
N ILE A 120 15.43 -4.60 -32.86
CA ILE A 120 16.46 -4.71 -31.82
C ILE A 120 17.86 -4.85 -32.42
N ARG A 121 17.99 -5.61 -33.52
CA ARG A 121 19.28 -5.73 -34.21
C ARG A 121 19.71 -4.41 -34.84
N ALA A 122 18.78 -3.65 -35.41
CA ALA A 122 19.05 -2.31 -35.93
C ALA A 122 19.65 -1.40 -34.84
N LEU A 123 19.08 -1.42 -33.62
CA LEU A 123 19.63 -0.72 -32.46
C LEU A 123 21.05 -1.18 -32.12
N ALA A 124 21.28 -2.50 -32.07
CA ALA A 124 22.60 -3.06 -31.76
C ALA A 124 23.68 -2.67 -32.79
N LEU A 125 23.34 -2.68 -34.08
CA LEU A 125 24.25 -2.26 -35.15
C LEU A 125 24.55 -0.76 -35.09
N CYS A 126 23.53 0.07 -34.88
CA CYS A 126 23.71 1.53 -34.72
C CYS A 126 24.59 1.85 -33.51
N ALA A 127 24.37 1.18 -32.38
CA ALA A 127 25.19 1.37 -31.18
C ALA A 127 26.67 1.05 -31.42
N GLY A 128 27.03 0.23 -32.41
CA GLY A 128 28.43 -0.08 -32.72
C GLY A 128 29.21 1.04 -33.40
N ILE A 129 28.54 2.05 -33.98
CA ILE A 129 29.18 3.12 -34.75
C ILE A 129 30.25 3.91 -33.97
N PRO A 130 30.01 4.36 -32.71
CA PRO A 130 30.92 5.25 -32.00
C PRO A 130 32.32 4.68 -31.78
N PHE A 131 32.43 3.42 -31.37
CA PHE A 131 33.74 2.80 -31.16
C PHE A 131 34.40 2.36 -32.48
N MET A 132 33.60 1.98 -33.49
CA MET A 132 34.11 1.61 -34.81
C MET A 132 34.73 2.80 -35.53
N SER A 133 34.09 3.96 -35.46
CA SER A 133 34.60 5.21 -36.05
C SER A 133 35.90 5.66 -35.39
N ARG A 134 36.00 5.53 -34.06
CA ARG A 134 37.25 5.80 -33.32
C ARG A 134 38.39 4.86 -33.70
N ARG A 135 38.07 3.59 -34.01
CA ARG A 135 39.07 2.56 -34.34
C ARG A 135 39.56 2.63 -35.79
N GLN A 136 38.69 2.97 -36.74
CA GLN A 136 38.98 2.90 -38.19
C GLN A 136 38.96 4.27 -38.89
N SER A 137 38.93 5.38 -38.14
CA SER A 137 38.80 6.77 -38.61
C SER A 137 37.47 7.10 -39.34
N THR A 138 36.81 6.12 -39.94
CA THR A 138 35.48 6.21 -40.56
C THR A 138 34.65 4.97 -40.27
N THR A 139 33.32 5.10 -40.24
CA THR A 139 32.41 3.95 -40.13
C THR A 139 32.58 3.03 -41.34
N PRO A 140 32.72 1.70 -41.15
CA PRO A 140 32.80 0.77 -42.27
C PRO A 140 31.55 0.79 -43.17
N THR A 141 31.75 0.62 -44.48
CA THR A 141 30.66 0.59 -45.47
C THR A 141 29.67 -0.55 -45.21
N TRP A 142 30.15 -1.75 -44.88
CA TRP A 142 29.29 -2.90 -44.57
C TRP A 142 28.28 -2.63 -43.45
N LEU A 143 28.69 -1.86 -42.43
CA LEU A 143 27.82 -1.52 -41.30
C LEU A 143 26.81 -0.46 -41.73
N THR A 144 27.27 0.54 -42.50
CA THR A 144 26.43 1.60 -43.05
C THR A 144 25.35 1.04 -43.98
N ASP A 145 25.71 0.12 -44.87
CA ASP A 145 24.79 -0.50 -45.83
C ASP A 145 23.80 -1.45 -45.12
N SER A 146 24.25 -2.14 -44.07
CA SER A 146 23.36 -2.94 -43.23
C SER A 146 22.33 -2.05 -42.51
N ILE A 147 22.74 -0.91 -41.95
CA ILE A 147 21.83 0.04 -41.29
C ILE A 147 20.80 0.61 -42.27
N ARG A 148 21.20 0.96 -43.50
CA ARG A 148 20.25 1.36 -44.56
C ARG A 148 19.26 0.24 -44.89
N THR A 149 19.75 -0.99 -45.02
CA THR A 149 18.89 -2.16 -45.28
C THR A 149 17.84 -2.33 -44.18
N HIS A 150 18.21 -2.12 -42.92
CA HIS A 150 17.26 -2.15 -41.80
C HIS A 150 16.28 -0.97 -41.86
N ALA A 151 16.73 0.25 -42.17
CA ALA A 151 15.86 1.41 -42.31
C ALA A 151 14.80 1.19 -43.40
N ASP A 152 15.21 0.70 -44.58
CA ASP A 152 14.33 0.40 -45.70
C ASP A 152 13.33 -0.71 -45.33
N TRP A 153 13.81 -1.77 -44.68
CA TRP A 153 12.99 -2.89 -44.22
C TRP A 153 11.91 -2.45 -43.23
N LEU A 154 12.29 -1.68 -42.21
CA LEU A 154 11.40 -1.22 -41.14
C LEU A 154 10.44 -0.10 -41.61
N SER A 155 10.77 0.59 -42.71
CA SER A 155 9.88 1.58 -43.33
C SER A 155 8.68 0.92 -44.02
N ASP A 156 8.83 -0.29 -44.55
CA ASP A 156 7.74 -1.03 -45.19
C ASP A 156 6.76 -1.60 -44.14
N ALA A 157 5.50 -1.18 -44.22
CA ALA A 157 4.45 -1.59 -43.28
C ALA A 157 4.14 -3.09 -43.32
N SER A 158 4.45 -3.78 -44.42
CA SER A 158 4.17 -5.22 -44.57
C SER A 158 5.07 -6.11 -43.70
N HIS A 159 6.16 -5.57 -43.16
CA HIS A 159 7.08 -6.27 -42.26
C HIS A 159 6.79 -6.04 -40.77
N LEU A 160 5.79 -5.22 -40.44
CA LEU A 160 5.54 -4.83 -39.06
C LEU A 160 4.92 -5.98 -38.25
N GLY A 161 5.47 -6.20 -37.06
CA GLY A 161 4.87 -6.98 -35.98
C GLY A 161 3.68 -6.25 -35.36
N HIS A 162 3.24 -6.68 -34.19
CA HIS A 162 2.09 -6.10 -33.49
C HIS A 162 2.49 -5.74 -32.05
N SER A 163 1.73 -4.87 -31.37
CA SER A 163 1.94 -4.51 -29.96
C SER A 163 3.41 -4.14 -29.65
N ASN A 164 4.00 -4.65 -28.57
CA ASN A 164 5.39 -4.37 -28.20
C ASN A 164 6.43 -4.76 -29.29
N HIS A 165 6.10 -5.69 -30.19
CA HIS A 165 7.02 -6.03 -31.28
C HIS A 165 7.14 -4.88 -32.29
N ALA A 166 6.03 -4.26 -32.66
CA ALA A 166 6.02 -3.05 -33.50
C ALA A 166 6.74 -1.88 -32.81
N LEU A 167 6.61 -1.74 -31.49
CA LEU A 167 7.33 -0.72 -30.72
C LEU A 167 8.85 -0.83 -30.92
N HIS A 168 9.42 -2.04 -30.82
CA HIS A 168 10.84 -2.24 -31.05
C HIS A 168 11.28 -1.93 -32.49
N GLN A 169 10.43 -2.24 -33.47
CA GLN A 169 10.66 -1.90 -34.87
C GLN A 169 10.67 -0.39 -35.10
N HIS A 170 9.71 0.34 -34.53
CA HIS A 170 9.64 1.79 -34.68
C HIS A 170 10.80 2.50 -33.96
N GLN A 171 11.23 2.00 -32.80
CA GLN A 171 12.47 2.48 -32.16
C GLN A 171 13.70 2.22 -33.04
N GLY A 172 13.80 1.03 -33.65
CA GLY A 172 14.86 0.71 -34.60
C GLY A 172 14.89 1.67 -35.80
N LEU A 173 13.72 1.93 -36.40
CA LEU A 173 13.57 2.86 -37.51
C LEU A 173 13.97 4.30 -37.13
N LEU A 174 13.52 4.77 -35.97
CA LEU A 174 13.87 6.10 -35.45
C LEU A 174 15.38 6.26 -35.33
N VAL A 175 16.06 5.27 -34.72
CA VAL A 175 17.52 5.32 -34.53
C VAL A 175 18.27 5.21 -35.85
N CYS A 176 17.84 4.31 -36.75
CA CYS A 176 18.42 4.25 -38.10
C CYS A 176 18.28 5.59 -38.82
N GLY A 177 17.10 6.22 -38.76
CA GLY A 177 16.84 7.53 -39.35
C GLY A 177 17.74 8.62 -38.78
N ALA A 178 17.86 8.72 -37.46
CA ALA A 178 18.73 9.67 -36.78
C ALA A 178 20.21 9.50 -37.17
N VAL A 179 20.68 8.25 -37.24
CA VAL A 179 22.05 7.91 -37.62
C VAL A 179 22.34 8.20 -39.10
N LEU A 180 21.39 7.94 -39.99
CA LEU A 180 21.51 8.17 -41.43
C LEU A 180 21.23 9.63 -41.84
N GLY A 181 20.68 10.45 -40.94
CA GLY A 181 20.17 11.78 -41.26
C GLY A 181 18.90 11.74 -42.12
N ASP A 182 18.16 10.64 -42.09
CA ASP A 182 16.94 10.44 -42.86
C ASP A 182 15.72 10.97 -42.10
N GLN A 183 15.31 12.19 -42.46
CA GLN A 183 14.16 12.87 -41.84
C GLN A 183 12.83 12.18 -42.15
N ALA A 184 12.71 11.47 -43.28
CA ALA A 184 11.48 10.76 -43.64
C ALA A 184 11.31 9.52 -42.75
N ALA A 185 12.38 8.77 -42.51
CA ALA A 185 12.37 7.63 -41.58
C ALA A 185 12.05 8.06 -40.14
N ILE A 186 12.62 9.19 -39.69
CA ILE A 186 12.34 9.77 -38.35
C ILE A 186 10.85 10.13 -38.22
N ALA A 187 10.31 10.89 -39.18
CA ALA A 187 8.91 11.31 -39.15
C ALA A 187 7.94 10.11 -39.20
N LEU A 188 8.27 9.10 -40.01
CA LEU A 188 7.49 7.86 -40.08
C LEU A 188 7.52 7.10 -38.76
N ALA A 189 8.69 6.99 -38.12
CA ALA A 189 8.80 6.33 -36.83
C ALA A 189 8.03 7.07 -35.73
N GLN A 190 8.12 8.40 -35.68
CA GLN A 190 7.38 9.22 -34.71
C GLN A 190 5.87 9.04 -34.86
N SER A 191 5.35 9.15 -36.08
CA SER A 191 3.91 8.97 -36.36
C SER A 191 3.42 7.57 -35.97
N ARG A 192 4.17 6.52 -36.30
CA ARG A 192 3.82 5.14 -35.94
C ARG A 192 3.91 4.88 -34.43
N LEU A 193 4.87 5.49 -33.73
CA LEU A 193 4.94 5.42 -32.27
C LEU A 193 3.71 6.06 -31.61
N GLU A 194 3.25 7.20 -32.11
CA GLU A 194 2.04 7.87 -31.60
C GLU A 194 0.77 7.04 -31.83
N GLU A 195 0.61 6.47 -33.03
CA GLU A 195 -0.51 5.58 -33.36
C GLU A 195 -0.49 4.32 -32.48
N LEU A 196 0.67 3.67 -32.38
CA LEU A 196 0.82 2.46 -31.58
C LEU A 196 0.54 2.74 -30.09
N TYR A 197 1.02 3.85 -29.55
CA TYR A 197 0.78 4.22 -28.16
C TYR A 197 -0.71 4.31 -27.85
N SER A 198 -1.49 4.91 -28.76
CA SER A 198 -2.95 5.08 -28.61
C SER A 198 -3.73 3.76 -28.56
N THR A 199 -3.11 2.63 -28.89
CA THR A 199 -3.69 1.28 -28.76
C THR A 199 -3.01 0.42 -27.69
N ALA A 200 -1.80 0.79 -27.30
CA ALA A 200 -1.01 0.09 -26.29
C ALA A 200 -1.39 0.49 -24.87
N TYR A 201 -1.87 1.72 -24.65
CA TYR A 201 -2.26 2.27 -23.36
C TYR A 201 -3.66 2.89 -23.43
N ASP A 202 -4.46 2.70 -22.37
CA ASP A 202 -5.74 3.39 -22.19
C ASP A 202 -5.57 4.77 -21.53
N ASP A 203 -6.68 5.49 -21.34
CA ASP A 203 -6.70 6.83 -20.73
C ASP A 203 -6.39 6.81 -19.21
N GLN A 204 -6.24 5.63 -18.61
CA GLN A 204 -5.78 5.44 -17.23
C GLN A 204 -4.35 4.88 -17.17
N ALA A 205 -3.63 4.95 -18.30
CA ALA A 205 -2.28 4.46 -18.51
C ALA A 205 -2.09 2.97 -18.22
N ILE A 206 -3.12 2.13 -18.37
CA ILE A 206 -2.97 0.69 -18.31
C ILE A 206 -2.60 0.12 -19.68
N ASN A 207 -1.58 -0.74 -19.70
CA ASN A 207 -1.19 -1.45 -20.91
C ASN A 207 -2.21 -2.52 -21.34
N SER A 208 -2.47 -2.60 -22.64
CA SER A 208 -3.49 -3.48 -23.23
C SER A 208 -3.13 -4.97 -23.29
N GLU A 209 -1.91 -5.38 -22.92
CA GLU A 209 -1.47 -6.77 -23.06
C GLU A 209 -2.02 -7.70 -21.97
N GLY A 210 -2.55 -7.18 -20.87
CA GLY A 210 -3.33 -7.97 -19.92
C GLY A 210 -2.55 -8.68 -18.82
N ALA A 211 -1.26 -8.37 -18.64
CA ALA A 211 -0.42 -8.94 -17.58
C ALA A 211 0.45 -7.87 -16.88
N ILE A 212 0.60 -7.95 -15.57
CA ILE A 212 1.35 -6.97 -14.77
C ILE A 212 2.85 -6.96 -15.13
N ALA A 213 3.44 -8.13 -15.38
CA ALA A 213 4.83 -8.22 -15.84
C ALA A 213 5.06 -7.53 -17.20
N TYR A 214 4.05 -7.55 -18.07
CA TYR A 214 4.08 -6.87 -19.36
C TYR A 214 3.76 -5.39 -19.26
N HIS A 215 2.97 -4.97 -18.26
CA HIS A 215 2.80 -3.57 -17.91
C HIS A 215 4.15 -2.92 -17.53
N LEU A 216 4.92 -3.58 -16.66
CA LEU A 216 6.29 -3.15 -16.32
C LEU A 216 7.23 -3.14 -17.55
N SER A 217 7.16 -4.17 -18.38
CA SER A 217 8.05 -4.28 -19.56
C SER A 217 7.75 -3.17 -20.58
N ASN A 218 6.47 -2.96 -20.90
CA ASN A 218 6.03 -1.88 -21.78
C ASN A 218 6.39 -0.51 -21.20
N TYR A 219 6.20 -0.27 -19.91
CA TYR A 219 6.62 0.99 -19.28
C TYR A 219 8.09 1.30 -19.55
N ASN A 220 8.98 0.32 -19.38
CA ASN A 220 10.42 0.52 -19.65
C ASN A 220 10.70 0.78 -21.13
N TRP A 221 10.07 0.03 -22.04
CA TRP A 221 10.29 0.18 -23.48
C TRP A 221 9.73 1.49 -24.03
N TRP A 222 8.58 1.94 -23.53
CA TRP A 222 7.99 3.22 -23.91
C TRP A 222 8.73 4.40 -23.29
N LYS A 223 9.26 4.27 -22.08
CA LYS A 223 10.17 5.26 -21.49
C LYS A 223 11.44 5.40 -22.33
N ASP A 224 11.99 4.28 -22.82
CA ASP A 224 13.10 4.31 -23.77
C ASP A 224 12.68 5.01 -25.08
N ALA A 225 11.53 4.66 -25.67
CA ALA A 225 11.03 5.30 -26.89
C ALA A 225 10.83 6.81 -26.75
N ARG A 226 10.23 7.26 -25.64
CA ARG A 226 10.08 8.69 -25.28
C ARG A 226 11.44 9.38 -25.24
N ARG A 227 12.39 8.80 -24.50
CA ARG A 227 13.75 9.33 -24.38
C ARG A 227 14.47 9.41 -25.74
N ARG A 228 14.23 8.47 -26.66
CA ARG A 228 14.83 8.48 -28.01
C ARG A 228 14.37 9.68 -28.84
N LEU A 229 13.12 10.11 -28.68
CA LEU A 229 12.60 11.34 -29.30
C LEU A 229 13.25 12.57 -28.67
N GLU A 230 13.27 12.63 -27.33
CA GLU A 230 13.83 13.76 -26.56
C GLU A 230 15.31 14.05 -26.92
N VAL A 231 16.16 13.02 -27.01
CA VAL A 231 17.61 13.21 -27.29
C VAL A 231 17.90 13.68 -28.72
N GLU A 232 16.93 13.59 -29.63
CA GLU A 232 17.01 14.19 -30.98
C GLU A 232 16.29 15.53 -31.07
N GLY A 233 15.75 16.05 -29.97
CA GLY A 233 14.98 17.29 -29.96
C GLY A 233 13.63 17.18 -30.67
N ILE A 234 13.08 15.96 -30.78
CA ILE A 234 11.77 15.69 -31.38
C ILE A 234 10.71 15.85 -30.30
N GLU A 235 9.62 16.53 -30.64
CA GLU A 235 8.47 16.70 -29.75
C GLU A 235 7.85 15.34 -29.38
N VAL A 236 7.72 15.08 -28.08
CA VAL A 236 7.09 13.88 -27.55
C VAL A 236 5.57 14.03 -27.67
N PRO A 237 4.84 13.03 -28.23
CA PRO A 237 3.39 13.07 -28.25
C PRO A 237 2.80 13.21 -26.85
N ALA A 238 1.91 14.19 -26.64
CA ALA A 238 1.34 14.51 -25.32
C ALA A 238 0.71 13.30 -24.60
N LYS A 239 0.13 12.35 -25.34
CA LYS A 239 -0.43 11.12 -24.76
C LYS A 239 0.61 10.27 -24.00
N MET A 240 1.90 10.36 -24.34
CA MET A 240 2.98 9.64 -23.67
C MET A 240 3.34 10.23 -22.30
N GLU A 241 2.81 11.41 -21.92
CA GLU A 241 2.96 11.96 -20.58
C GLU A 241 2.30 11.06 -19.52
N MET A 242 1.24 10.32 -19.91
CA MET A 242 0.56 9.36 -19.04
C MET A 242 1.48 8.24 -18.52
N LEU A 243 2.63 7.98 -19.16
CA LEU A 243 3.63 7.04 -18.65
C LEU A 243 4.12 7.40 -17.24
N ASP A 244 4.03 8.69 -16.84
CA ASP A 244 4.49 9.14 -15.54
C ASP A 244 3.57 8.66 -14.38
N SER A 245 2.34 8.19 -14.65
CA SER A 245 1.45 7.58 -13.63
C SER A 245 1.71 6.09 -13.40
N VAL A 246 2.29 5.39 -14.39
CA VAL A 246 2.50 3.94 -14.37
C VAL A 246 3.24 3.42 -13.13
N PRO A 247 4.25 4.12 -12.56
CA PRO A 247 4.87 3.69 -11.31
C PRO A 247 3.89 3.55 -10.14
N VAL A 248 2.86 4.41 -10.04
CA VAL A 248 1.84 4.34 -9.00
C VAL A 248 0.92 3.14 -9.23
N GLU A 249 0.54 2.86 -10.48
CA GLU A 249 -0.25 1.68 -10.84
C GLU A 249 0.48 0.38 -10.49
N LEU A 250 1.78 0.30 -10.82
CA LEU A 250 2.62 -0.85 -10.48
C LEU A 250 2.76 -1.02 -8.96
N ALA A 251 2.78 0.08 -8.20
CA ALA A 251 2.73 0.00 -6.73
C ALA A 251 1.39 -0.57 -6.24
N HIS A 252 0.26 -0.18 -6.83
CA HIS A 252 -1.04 -0.80 -6.51
C HIS A 252 -1.10 -2.29 -6.85
N ALA A 253 -0.50 -2.70 -7.97
CA ALA A 253 -0.41 -4.11 -8.38
C ALA A 253 0.59 -4.94 -7.55
N THR A 254 1.33 -4.34 -6.60
CA THR A 254 2.34 -5.02 -5.77
C THR A 254 1.75 -5.44 -4.44
N LYS A 255 1.73 -6.75 -4.15
CA LYS A 255 1.22 -7.33 -2.91
C LYS A 255 2.05 -6.94 -1.67
N PRO A 256 1.56 -7.23 -0.44
CA PRO A 256 2.27 -7.05 0.83
C PRO A 256 3.61 -7.79 0.94
N ASP A 257 3.86 -8.82 0.12
CA ASP A 257 5.16 -9.52 0.04
C ASP A 257 6.20 -8.80 -0.86
N GLY A 258 5.84 -7.64 -1.42
CA GLY A 258 6.69 -6.86 -2.32
C GLY A 258 6.75 -7.38 -3.76
N ARG A 259 5.95 -8.40 -4.12
CA ARG A 259 5.86 -8.96 -5.48
C ARG A 259 4.59 -8.51 -6.17
N PHE A 260 4.64 -8.44 -7.51
CA PHE A 260 3.43 -8.23 -8.30
C PHE A 260 2.40 -9.33 -8.07
N VAL A 261 1.12 -8.97 -8.14
CA VAL A 261 0.02 -9.92 -8.21
C VAL A 261 0.08 -10.71 -9.52
N GLY A 262 -0.22 -12.01 -9.45
CA GLY A 262 0.00 -12.97 -10.54
C GLY A 262 -0.97 -12.89 -11.73
N ILE A 263 -1.55 -11.73 -12.04
CA ILE A 263 -2.56 -11.63 -13.10
C ILE A 263 -1.90 -11.75 -14.49
N GLY A 264 -2.48 -12.62 -15.34
CA GLY A 264 -2.01 -12.94 -16.68
C GLY A 264 -0.67 -13.67 -16.67
N ASP A 265 0.17 -13.40 -17.67
CA ASP A 265 1.51 -13.96 -17.83
C ASP A 265 2.55 -13.44 -16.78
N THR A 266 2.17 -13.41 -15.50
CA THR A 266 2.94 -12.87 -14.37
C THR A 266 3.23 -13.95 -13.31
N ASP A 267 4.47 -14.46 -13.25
CA ASP A 267 4.95 -15.40 -12.21
C ASP A 267 5.62 -14.69 -11.01
N GLY A 268 5.39 -13.38 -10.86
CA GLY A 268 6.02 -12.51 -9.86
C GLY A 268 6.77 -11.33 -10.47
N GLY A 269 7.92 -10.98 -9.89
CA GLY A 269 8.63 -9.73 -10.17
C GLY A 269 8.23 -8.62 -9.19
N SER A 270 8.90 -7.48 -9.27
CA SER A 270 8.63 -6.31 -8.43
C SER A 270 9.05 -5.02 -9.13
N PRO A 271 8.54 -3.84 -8.71
CA PRO A 271 8.89 -2.57 -9.35
C PRO A 271 10.21 -1.97 -8.82
N LYS A 272 11.07 -2.76 -8.16
CA LYS A 272 12.25 -2.30 -7.41
C LYS A 272 13.29 -1.49 -8.19
N TYR A 273 13.31 -1.60 -9.51
CA TYR A 273 14.25 -0.88 -10.37
C TYR A 273 13.65 0.38 -10.99
N ILE A 274 12.40 0.70 -10.67
CA ILE A 274 11.77 1.96 -11.05
C ILE A 274 12.09 2.99 -9.96
N ASP A 275 12.75 4.07 -10.36
CA ASP A 275 12.99 5.21 -9.47
C ASP A 275 11.71 6.06 -9.37
N HIS A 276 10.88 5.75 -8.39
CA HIS A 276 9.69 6.49 -8.03
C HIS A 276 9.38 6.28 -6.53
N PRO A 277 8.87 7.29 -5.79
CA PRO A 277 8.55 7.12 -4.36
C PRO A 277 7.61 5.95 -4.06
N ALA A 278 6.53 5.79 -4.82
CA ALA A 278 5.56 4.71 -4.65
C ALA A 278 6.14 3.30 -4.87
N THR A 279 6.97 3.12 -5.92
CA THR A 279 7.58 1.82 -6.21
C THR A 279 8.66 1.48 -5.20
N ARG A 280 9.38 2.48 -4.68
CA ARG A 280 10.35 2.32 -3.60
C ARG A 280 9.67 1.89 -2.30
N TRP A 281 8.51 2.47 -1.98
CA TRP A 281 7.72 2.12 -0.79
C TRP A 281 7.38 0.63 -0.75
N VAL A 282 6.74 0.13 -1.82
CA VAL A 282 6.34 -1.29 -1.90
C VAL A 282 7.53 -2.23 -2.04
N SER A 283 8.63 -1.79 -2.66
CA SER A 283 9.82 -2.62 -2.85
C SER A 283 10.71 -2.73 -1.61
N THR A 284 10.53 -1.81 -0.66
CA THR A 284 11.28 -1.77 0.61
C THR A 284 10.40 -2.09 1.81
N ALA A 285 9.19 -2.62 1.59
CA ALA A 285 8.22 -2.94 2.62
C ALA A 285 7.93 -1.77 3.58
N GLY A 286 7.81 -0.56 3.03
CA GLY A 286 7.54 0.67 3.77
C GLY A 286 8.75 1.34 4.42
N ALA A 287 9.98 0.86 4.18
CA ALA A 287 11.18 1.47 4.74
C ALA A 287 11.54 2.82 4.09
N ASP A 288 11.46 2.93 2.75
CA ASP A 288 11.78 4.16 2.01
C ASP A 288 10.79 4.39 0.87
N GLY A 289 10.62 5.65 0.45
CA GLY A 289 9.67 6.07 -0.57
C GLY A 289 8.48 6.81 0.04
N GLU A 290 7.36 6.82 -0.66
CA GLU A 290 6.10 7.39 -0.18
C GLU A 290 4.95 6.48 -0.63
N PRO A 291 4.01 6.10 0.27
CA PRO A 291 2.88 5.27 -0.13
C PRO A 291 1.92 6.04 -1.04
N PRO A 292 1.26 5.38 -2.01
CA PRO A 292 0.11 5.98 -2.68
C PRO A 292 -0.99 6.38 -1.70
N GLU A 293 -1.79 7.40 -2.05
CA GLU A 293 -2.86 7.89 -1.16
C GLU A 293 -4.05 6.91 -1.09
N ASP A 294 -4.35 6.24 -2.19
CA ASP A 294 -5.54 5.40 -2.31
C ASP A 294 -5.33 4.01 -1.74
N LEU A 295 -6.37 3.49 -1.09
CA LEU A 295 -6.43 2.10 -0.63
C LEU A 295 -7.12 1.19 -1.65
N ILE A 296 -7.77 1.77 -2.67
CA ILE A 296 -8.39 1.04 -3.77
C ILE A 296 -8.20 1.80 -5.07
N ARG A 297 -7.87 1.08 -6.14
CA ARG A 297 -7.89 1.59 -7.52
C ARG A 297 -8.62 0.59 -8.42
N ILE A 298 -9.50 1.12 -9.27
CA ILE A 298 -10.22 0.37 -10.31
C ILE A 298 -9.81 0.98 -11.64
N TYR A 299 -9.21 0.16 -12.49
CA TYR A 299 -8.81 0.51 -13.84
C TYR A 299 -9.72 -0.20 -14.85
N ASP A 300 -10.30 0.55 -15.78
CA ASP A 300 -11.29 0.12 -16.76
C ASP A 300 -10.72 -0.88 -17.77
N ALA A 301 -9.41 -0.85 -18.02
CA ALA A 301 -8.69 -1.91 -18.72
C ALA A 301 -8.74 -3.29 -18.00
N GLY A 302 -9.28 -3.37 -16.79
CA GLY A 302 -9.71 -4.64 -16.20
C GLY A 302 -9.00 -5.05 -14.93
N TYR A 303 -8.60 -4.10 -14.09
CA TYR A 303 -7.93 -4.37 -12.83
C TYR A 303 -8.61 -3.67 -11.66
N LEU A 304 -8.75 -4.39 -10.54
CA LEU A 304 -9.07 -3.81 -9.24
C LEU A 304 -7.97 -4.22 -8.28
N PHE A 305 -7.39 -3.25 -7.58
CA PHE A 305 -6.45 -3.49 -6.49
C PHE A 305 -6.95 -2.80 -5.24
N ALA A 306 -7.09 -3.53 -4.15
CA ALA A 306 -7.58 -3.02 -2.88
C ALA A 306 -6.74 -3.53 -1.71
N ARG A 307 -6.57 -2.70 -0.69
CA ARG A 307 -5.80 -3.03 0.52
C ARG A 307 -6.32 -2.33 1.77
N SER A 308 -5.95 -2.86 2.94
CA SER A 308 -6.29 -2.28 4.24
C SER A 308 -5.40 -1.10 4.65
N GLY A 309 -4.18 -1.03 4.10
CA GLY A 309 -3.19 -0.02 4.44
C GLY A 309 -1.89 -0.20 3.66
N TRP A 310 -0.96 0.74 3.82
CA TRP A 310 0.35 0.70 3.19
C TRP A 310 1.48 0.39 4.17
N GLY A 311 1.19 -0.09 5.37
CA GLY A 311 2.21 -0.30 6.39
C GLY A 311 2.86 0.99 6.89
N ASP A 312 2.20 2.13 6.69
CA ASP A 312 2.66 3.48 7.03
C ASP A 312 2.14 3.95 8.41
N GLN A 313 1.47 3.06 9.14
CA GLN A 313 0.90 3.29 10.48
C GLN A 313 1.37 2.17 11.44
N GLU A 314 0.55 1.70 12.38
CA GLU A 314 0.97 0.71 13.40
C GLU A 314 1.11 -0.73 12.87
N ARG A 315 0.60 -1.04 11.68
CA ARG A 315 0.64 -2.38 11.09
C ARG A 315 1.82 -2.46 10.13
N ASP A 316 2.55 -3.56 10.17
CA ASP A 316 3.64 -3.81 9.23
C ASP A 316 3.10 -3.98 7.81
N TYR A 317 3.86 -3.52 6.81
CA TYR A 317 3.48 -3.64 5.39
C TYR A 317 3.08 -5.06 4.99
N ALA A 318 3.84 -6.06 5.44
CA ALA A 318 3.62 -7.47 5.14
C ALA A 318 2.33 -8.04 5.75
N ASP A 319 1.82 -7.43 6.82
CA ASP A 319 0.61 -7.88 7.48
C ASP A 319 -0.65 -7.34 6.83
N GLU A 320 -0.55 -6.29 6.00
CA GLU A 320 -1.71 -5.67 5.36
C GLU A 320 -2.51 -6.68 4.53
N THR A 321 -3.84 -6.54 4.58
CA THR A 321 -4.72 -7.27 3.67
C THR A 321 -4.66 -6.61 2.30
N TYR A 322 -4.53 -7.44 1.27
CA TYR A 322 -4.56 -7.05 -0.12
C TYR A 322 -5.45 -8.02 -0.88
N TRP A 323 -6.27 -7.50 -1.78
CA TRP A 323 -6.99 -8.34 -2.73
C TRP A 323 -7.06 -7.66 -4.08
N SER A 324 -7.20 -8.47 -5.12
CA SER A 324 -7.32 -7.98 -6.48
C SER A 324 -8.43 -8.68 -7.21
N ALA A 325 -8.90 -8.07 -8.30
CA ALA A 325 -9.72 -8.75 -9.29
C ALA A 325 -9.30 -8.38 -10.71
N SER A 326 -9.39 -9.34 -11.62
CA SER A 326 -9.30 -9.11 -13.07
C SER A 326 -10.70 -9.08 -13.69
N PHE A 327 -10.91 -8.23 -14.69
CA PHE A 327 -12.15 -8.17 -15.48
C PHE A 327 -11.86 -7.58 -16.86
N GLY A 328 -12.87 -7.30 -17.68
CA GLY A 328 -12.71 -6.74 -19.03
C GLY A 328 -12.57 -7.80 -20.12
N SER A 329 -11.83 -7.48 -21.19
CA SER A 329 -11.71 -8.36 -22.36
C SER A 329 -10.98 -9.65 -22.02
N ALA A 330 -11.56 -10.81 -22.40
CA ALA A 330 -10.89 -12.10 -22.33
C ALA A 330 -9.81 -12.27 -23.42
N LYS A 331 -9.87 -11.47 -24.50
CA LYS A 331 -8.92 -11.52 -25.61
C LYS A 331 -7.77 -10.55 -25.39
N ARG A 332 -6.73 -11.01 -24.70
CA ARG A 332 -5.50 -10.25 -24.44
C ARG A 332 -4.29 -11.05 -24.88
N VAL A 333 -3.20 -10.37 -25.23
CA VAL A 333 -1.98 -11.02 -25.75
C VAL A 333 -1.33 -11.88 -24.66
N HIS A 334 -1.26 -11.35 -23.44
CA HIS A 334 -0.61 -11.95 -22.27
C HIS A 334 -1.57 -12.10 -21.07
N GLY A 335 -2.83 -11.67 -21.22
CA GLY A 335 -3.89 -11.92 -20.25
C GLY A 335 -4.56 -13.28 -20.45
N HIS A 336 -5.26 -13.74 -19.42
CA HIS A 336 -6.01 -14.99 -19.44
C HIS A 336 -7.52 -14.72 -19.55
N PRO A 337 -8.37 -15.71 -19.90
CA PRO A 337 -9.82 -15.59 -19.81
C PRO A 337 -10.29 -15.71 -18.35
N ASP A 338 -9.78 -14.85 -17.48
CA ASP A 338 -9.88 -14.91 -16.03
C ASP A 338 -10.82 -13.84 -15.44
N GLY A 339 -11.57 -13.12 -16.30
CA GLY A 339 -12.47 -12.07 -15.86
C GLY A 339 -13.44 -12.52 -14.75
N GLY A 340 -13.38 -11.83 -13.61
CA GLY A 340 -14.05 -12.14 -12.35
C GLY A 340 -13.17 -12.87 -11.33
N SER A 341 -11.95 -13.31 -11.68
CA SER A 341 -11.00 -13.95 -10.76
C SER A 341 -10.57 -13.00 -9.66
N ILE A 342 -10.24 -13.55 -8.49
CA ILE A 342 -9.84 -12.80 -7.30
C ILE A 342 -8.58 -13.41 -6.69
N THR A 343 -7.65 -12.57 -6.25
CA THR A 343 -6.57 -12.95 -5.33
C THR A 343 -6.78 -12.30 -3.96
N TYR A 344 -6.26 -12.91 -2.90
CA TYR A 344 -6.40 -12.42 -1.53
C TYR A 344 -5.18 -12.81 -0.68
N SER A 345 -4.50 -11.80 -0.13
CA SER A 345 -3.34 -11.92 0.75
C SER A 345 -3.58 -11.16 2.05
N SER A 346 -3.14 -11.69 3.19
CA SER A 346 -3.27 -11.03 4.48
C SER A 346 -2.39 -11.72 5.52
N MET A 347 -1.87 -10.99 6.51
CA MET A 347 -1.02 -11.53 7.58
C MET A 347 0.20 -12.29 7.02
N GLY A 348 0.92 -11.68 6.07
CA GLY A 348 2.10 -12.27 5.46
C GLY A 348 1.87 -13.47 4.54
N THR A 349 0.61 -13.87 4.29
CA THR A 349 0.27 -15.07 3.50
C THR A 349 -0.58 -14.73 2.29
N GLU A 350 -0.22 -15.26 1.13
CA GLU A 350 -1.07 -15.26 -0.06
C GLU A 350 -2.04 -16.44 -0.01
N TRP A 351 -3.21 -16.22 0.58
CA TRP A 351 -4.20 -17.27 0.80
C TRP A 351 -4.84 -17.76 -0.50
N ILE A 352 -5.22 -16.83 -1.38
CA ILE A 352 -5.77 -17.11 -2.71
C ILE A 352 -4.87 -16.41 -3.73
N THR A 353 -4.36 -17.17 -4.70
CA THR A 353 -3.42 -16.71 -5.74
C THR A 353 -3.94 -17.02 -7.14
N ASP A 354 -3.19 -16.57 -8.15
CA ASP A 354 -3.39 -16.95 -9.55
C ASP A 354 -2.50 -18.16 -9.91
N PRO A 355 -2.94 -19.07 -10.81
CA PRO A 355 -2.11 -20.18 -11.29
C PRO A 355 -0.81 -19.75 -11.99
N GLY A 356 -0.70 -18.52 -12.50
CA GLY A 356 0.50 -18.00 -13.17
C GLY A 356 0.65 -18.46 -14.63
N LYS A 357 1.86 -18.36 -15.20
CA LYS A 357 2.16 -18.53 -16.63
C LYS A 357 2.81 -19.86 -16.99
N PHE A 358 3.76 -20.32 -16.16
CA PHE A 358 4.64 -21.47 -16.38
C PHE A 358 5.64 -21.36 -17.55
N GLN A 359 5.18 -21.37 -18.80
CA GLN A 359 6.04 -21.26 -19.98
C GLN A 359 5.28 -20.67 -21.18
N TYR A 360 5.98 -20.31 -22.24
CA TYR A 360 5.36 -20.06 -23.56
C TYR A 360 5.25 -21.37 -24.37
N GLY A 361 4.39 -21.38 -25.39
CA GLY A 361 4.15 -22.55 -26.24
C GLY A 361 3.09 -23.50 -25.66
N SER A 362 3.04 -24.75 -26.15
CA SER A 362 2.04 -25.74 -25.72
C SER A 362 2.63 -26.73 -24.71
N SER A 363 1.95 -26.92 -23.58
CA SER A 363 2.19 -27.98 -22.60
C SER A 363 0.97 -28.13 -21.70
N GLU A 364 0.77 -29.30 -21.09
CA GLU A 364 -0.37 -29.55 -20.19
C GLU A 364 -0.47 -28.51 -19.05
N MET A 365 0.68 -28.12 -18.48
CA MET A 365 0.74 -27.11 -17.42
C MET A 365 0.44 -25.69 -17.93
N ARG A 366 0.88 -25.33 -19.14
CA ARG A 366 0.53 -24.04 -19.76
C ARG A 366 -0.97 -23.99 -20.06
N ASP A 367 -1.51 -25.07 -20.63
CA ASP A 367 -2.93 -25.19 -20.94
C ASP A 367 -3.79 -25.08 -19.67
N PHE A 368 -3.34 -25.67 -18.56
CA PHE A 368 -3.95 -25.48 -17.23
C PHE A 368 -3.88 -24.02 -16.76
N CYS A 369 -2.69 -23.41 -16.79
CA CYS A 369 -2.46 -22.03 -16.34
C CYS A 369 -3.39 -21.01 -17.02
N VAL A 370 -3.56 -21.13 -18.34
CA VAL A 370 -4.41 -20.19 -19.12
C VAL A 370 -5.88 -20.61 -19.18
N SER A 371 -6.24 -21.75 -18.57
CA SER A 371 -7.63 -22.20 -18.58
C SER A 371 -8.48 -21.38 -17.60
N ARG A 372 -9.67 -20.96 -18.03
CA ARG A 372 -10.63 -20.28 -17.14
C ARG A 372 -10.94 -21.07 -15.85
N ALA A 373 -10.81 -22.40 -15.88
CA ALA A 373 -11.11 -23.30 -14.76
C ALA A 373 -10.01 -23.41 -13.69
N SER A 374 -8.79 -22.94 -13.95
CA SER A 374 -7.70 -22.92 -12.96
C SER A 374 -7.75 -21.66 -12.07
N HIS A 375 -8.37 -20.59 -12.54
CA HIS A 375 -8.53 -19.32 -11.82
C HIS A 375 -9.59 -19.41 -10.71
N SER A 376 -9.58 -18.44 -9.78
CA SER A 376 -10.48 -18.41 -8.63
C SER A 376 -11.87 -17.88 -8.99
N LEU A 377 -12.59 -18.55 -9.90
CA LEU A 377 -13.91 -18.17 -10.41
C LEU A 377 -14.81 -19.40 -10.72
N PRO A 378 -16.13 -19.23 -11.02
CA PRO A 378 -17.00 -20.33 -11.42
C PRO A 378 -16.76 -20.70 -12.89
N ALA A 379 -16.26 -21.91 -13.13
CA ALA A 379 -16.19 -22.51 -14.45
C ALA A 379 -17.48 -23.29 -14.74
N ILE A 380 -18.12 -23.00 -15.88
CA ILE A 380 -19.36 -23.63 -16.31
C ILE A 380 -19.04 -24.72 -17.35
N ASP A 381 -19.78 -25.82 -17.34
CA ASP A 381 -19.73 -26.91 -18.33
C ASP A 381 -20.32 -26.53 -19.70
N ARG A 382 -19.89 -25.38 -20.24
CA ARG A 382 -20.31 -24.82 -21.52
C ARG A 382 -19.10 -24.19 -22.25
N PRO A 383 -19.11 -24.15 -23.59
CA PRO A 383 -18.13 -23.38 -24.35
C PRO A 383 -18.12 -21.90 -23.92
N TYR A 384 -16.92 -21.33 -23.82
CA TYR A 384 -16.70 -19.92 -23.49
C TYR A 384 -16.19 -19.17 -24.73
N ASP A 385 -16.80 -18.04 -25.08
CA ASP A 385 -16.33 -17.22 -26.19
C ASP A 385 -15.05 -16.46 -25.80
N PRO A 386 -13.90 -16.70 -26.46
CA PRO A 386 -12.65 -16.00 -26.15
C PRO A 386 -12.68 -14.50 -26.48
N ALA A 387 -13.66 -14.01 -27.24
CA ALA A 387 -13.87 -12.59 -27.50
C ALA A 387 -14.74 -11.87 -26.45
N SER A 388 -15.16 -12.60 -25.40
CA SER A 388 -16.04 -12.07 -24.36
C SER A 388 -15.45 -10.89 -23.59
N PHE A 389 -16.34 -10.06 -23.05
CA PHE A 389 -15.99 -8.96 -22.15
C PHE A 389 -16.75 -9.11 -20.84
N VAL A 390 -16.02 -9.18 -19.72
CA VAL A 390 -16.58 -9.22 -18.37
C VAL A 390 -16.70 -7.80 -17.83
N ALA A 391 -17.92 -7.27 -17.76
CA ALA A 391 -18.15 -5.90 -17.33
C ALA A 391 -18.21 -5.77 -15.80
N CYS A 392 -17.57 -4.72 -15.26
CA CYS A 392 -17.81 -4.28 -13.88
C CYS A 392 -19.06 -3.39 -13.85
N THR A 393 -20.21 -3.97 -13.49
CA THR A 393 -21.55 -3.35 -13.59
C THR A 393 -22.01 -2.64 -12.33
N ARG A 394 -21.33 -2.84 -11.20
CA ARG A 394 -21.54 -2.11 -9.94
C ARG A 394 -20.20 -1.73 -9.34
N ARG A 395 -20.08 -0.49 -8.87
CA ARG A 395 -18.94 0.05 -8.12
C ARG A 395 -19.46 0.93 -7.00
N GLU A 396 -19.48 0.42 -5.78
CA GLU A 396 -19.88 1.18 -4.60
C GLU A 396 -18.79 1.06 -3.53
N ILE A 397 -18.05 2.15 -3.34
CA ILE A 397 -16.90 2.20 -2.45
C ILE A 397 -17.26 3.13 -1.28
N THR A 398 -17.18 2.61 -0.06
CA THR A 398 -17.48 3.33 1.18
C THR A 398 -16.39 3.08 2.21
N ASP A 399 -16.38 3.86 3.29
CA ASP A 399 -15.45 3.66 4.41
C ASP A 399 -15.70 2.36 5.18
N SER A 400 -16.86 1.71 5.00
CA SER A 400 -17.23 0.48 5.69
C SER A 400 -17.15 -0.77 4.80
N TYR A 401 -17.37 -0.62 3.49
CA TYR A 401 -17.34 -1.73 2.54
C TYR A 401 -17.05 -1.29 1.11
N TYR A 402 -16.53 -2.23 0.31
CA TYR A 402 -16.50 -2.14 -1.14
C TYR A 402 -17.44 -3.18 -1.73
N ASP A 403 -18.35 -2.78 -2.61
CA ASP A 403 -19.32 -3.64 -3.28
C ASP A 403 -19.19 -3.50 -4.79
N VAL A 404 -18.61 -4.52 -5.41
CA VAL A 404 -18.37 -4.57 -6.85
C VAL A 404 -19.07 -5.77 -7.48
N THR A 405 -19.59 -5.61 -8.70
CA THR A 405 -20.23 -6.70 -9.43
C THR A 405 -19.64 -6.86 -10.81
N PHE A 406 -19.27 -8.09 -11.15
CA PHE A 406 -18.81 -8.51 -12.47
C PHE A 406 -19.92 -9.33 -13.15
N THR A 407 -20.20 -9.01 -14.41
CA THR A 407 -21.18 -9.71 -15.24
C THR A 407 -20.49 -10.35 -16.42
N ASP A 408 -20.64 -11.67 -16.54
CA ASP A 408 -20.06 -12.50 -17.59
C ASP A 408 -21.17 -13.24 -18.35
N SER A 409 -21.29 -12.93 -19.64
CA SER A 409 -22.22 -13.57 -20.57
C SER A 409 -21.47 -14.34 -21.67
N GLY A 410 -20.20 -14.67 -21.45
CA GLY A 410 -19.36 -15.35 -22.44
C GLY A 410 -19.65 -16.84 -22.61
N TYR A 411 -20.38 -17.45 -21.67
CA TYR A 411 -20.82 -18.83 -21.78
C TYR A 411 -22.09 -18.95 -22.62
N GLN A 412 -22.12 -19.92 -23.54
CA GLN A 412 -23.30 -20.16 -24.37
C GLN A 412 -24.54 -20.47 -23.52
N GLY A 413 -25.56 -19.60 -23.59
CA GLY A 413 -26.84 -19.77 -22.89
C GLY A 413 -26.80 -19.54 -21.37
N VAL A 414 -25.67 -19.07 -20.83
CA VAL A 414 -25.46 -18.88 -19.40
C VAL A 414 -24.98 -17.46 -19.11
N THR A 415 -25.57 -16.83 -18.10
CA THR A 415 -25.07 -15.59 -17.51
C THR A 415 -24.60 -15.86 -16.09
N VAL A 416 -23.37 -15.42 -15.79
CA VAL A 416 -22.78 -15.45 -14.47
C VAL A 416 -22.67 -14.02 -13.96
N THR A 417 -23.10 -13.78 -12.73
CA THR A 417 -22.89 -12.51 -12.04
C THR A 417 -22.17 -12.78 -10.73
N ARG A 418 -20.98 -12.20 -10.59
CA ARG A 418 -20.15 -12.29 -9.39
C ARG A 418 -20.18 -10.96 -8.65
N ARG A 419 -20.81 -10.92 -7.48
CA ARG A 419 -20.78 -9.76 -6.60
C ARG A 419 -19.80 -10.00 -5.45
N VAL A 420 -18.88 -9.08 -5.24
CA VAL A 420 -17.84 -9.15 -4.23
C VAL A 420 -18.06 -8.01 -3.25
N VAL A 421 -18.27 -8.35 -1.98
CA VAL A 421 -18.41 -7.38 -0.89
C VAL A 421 -17.23 -7.53 0.05
N TYR A 422 -16.34 -6.55 0.06
CA TYR A 422 -15.22 -6.46 1.01
C TYR A 422 -15.65 -5.66 2.24
N SER A 423 -15.50 -6.23 3.44
CA SER A 423 -15.64 -5.47 4.69
C SER A 423 -14.32 -4.77 5.02
N VAL A 424 -14.35 -3.44 5.19
CA VAL A 424 -13.14 -2.66 5.53
C VAL A 424 -12.71 -2.92 6.97
N THR A 425 -13.65 -3.09 7.89
CA THR A 425 -13.39 -3.37 9.32
C THR A 425 -13.00 -4.81 9.57
N GLY A 426 -13.70 -5.74 8.91
CA GLY A 426 -13.48 -7.17 9.05
C GLY A 426 -12.38 -7.74 8.16
N GLU A 427 -11.97 -7.01 7.13
CA GLU A 427 -10.97 -7.37 6.13
C GLU A 427 -11.25 -8.69 5.40
N TYR A 428 -12.52 -9.06 5.25
CA TYR A 428 -12.95 -10.28 4.57
C TYR A 428 -13.77 -9.99 3.30
N LEU A 429 -13.87 -10.98 2.43
CA LEU A 429 -14.67 -10.94 1.20
C LEU A 429 -15.89 -11.86 1.33
N VAL A 430 -17.09 -11.35 1.03
CA VAL A 430 -18.27 -12.16 0.72
C VAL A 430 -18.48 -12.14 -0.79
N VAL A 431 -18.35 -13.30 -1.43
CA VAL A 431 -18.45 -13.48 -2.87
C VAL A 431 -19.73 -14.23 -3.20
N ILE A 432 -20.59 -13.60 -3.99
CA ILE A 432 -21.90 -14.12 -4.40
C ILE A 432 -21.87 -14.35 -5.91
N ASP A 433 -21.78 -15.61 -6.31
CA ASP A 433 -21.86 -16.02 -7.70
C ASP A 433 -23.28 -16.48 -8.02
N ASN A 434 -24.00 -15.75 -8.85
CA ASN A 434 -25.29 -16.16 -9.39
C ASN A 434 -25.09 -16.72 -10.80
N VAL A 435 -25.55 -17.94 -11.03
CA VAL A 435 -25.55 -18.58 -12.34
C VAL A 435 -26.99 -18.71 -12.82
N ALA A 436 -27.27 -18.21 -14.01
CA ALA A 436 -28.56 -18.30 -14.67
C ALA A 436 -28.38 -18.86 -16.08
N SER A 437 -29.05 -19.98 -16.37
CA SER A 437 -29.01 -20.67 -17.66
C SER A 437 -30.42 -20.90 -18.19
N THR A 438 -30.54 -21.03 -19.52
CA THR A 438 -31.78 -21.45 -20.20
C THR A 438 -32.13 -22.92 -19.94
N ASP A 439 -31.12 -23.76 -19.69
CA ASP A 439 -31.21 -25.20 -19.44
C ASP A 439 -30.33 -25.60 -18.23
N GLU A 440 -30.25 -26.89 -17.91
CA GLU A 440 -29.44 -27.35 -16.77
C GLU A 440 -27.95 -27.27 -17.10
N CYS A 441 -27.17 -26.63 -16.22
CA CYS A 441 -25.72 -26.55 -16.32
C CYS A 441 -25.07 -26.87 -14.98
N THR A 442 -23.80 -27.25 -15.02
CA THR A 442 -22.95 -27.49 -13.85
C THR A 442 -21.89 -26.41 -13.76
N ALA A 443 -21.77 -25.80 -12.58
CA ALA A 443 -20.70 -24.87 -12.26
C ALA A 443 -19.78 -25.45 -11.20
N VAL A 444 -18.48 -25.26 -11.38
CA VAL A 444 -17.44 -25.49 -10.37
C VAL A 444 -16.85 -24.14 -9.97
N GLN A 445 -17.18 -23.65 -8.78
CA GLN A 445 -16.52 -22.49 -8.18
C GLN A 445 -15.15 -22.95 -7.66
N ASN A 446 -14.09 -22.45 -8.26
CA ASN A 446 -12.72 -22.76 -7.90
C ASN A 446 -12.10 -21.64 -7.04
N TRP A 447 -11.21 -22.02 -6.12
CA TRP A 447 -10.38 -21.15 -5.30
C TRP A 447 -8.97 -21.73 -5.26
N GLN A 448 -8.03 -21.10 -5.95
CA GLN A 448 -6.63 -21.54 -5.98
C GLN A 448 -5.88 -20.95 -4.79
N CYS A 449 -5.45 -21.80 -3.86
CA CYS A 449 -4.61 -21.37 -2.73
C CYS A 449 -3.16 -21.13 -3.18
N GLY A 450 -2.42 -20.33 -2.39
CA GLY A 450 -0.99 -20.12 -2.59
C GLY A 450 -0.11 -21.28 -2.12
N PRO A 451 1.15 -21.39 -2.61
CA PRO A 451 2.13 -22.33 -2.07
C PRO A 451 2.31 -22.17 -0.56
N GLY A 452 2.52 -23.29 0.15
CA GLY A 452 2.65 -23.30 1.61
C GLY A 452 1.33 -23.25 2.40
N VAL A 453 0.19 -23.03 1.73
CA VAL A 453 -1.14 -23.09 2.36
C VAL A 453 -1.62 -24.53 2.46
N SER A 454 -2.09 -24.91 3.65
CA SER A 454 -2.81 -26.17 3.89
C SER A 454 -4.31 -25.93 3.98
N ALA A 455 -5.11 -26.90 3.55
CA ALA A 455 -6.58 -26.82 3.58
C ALA A 455 -7.19 -28.04 4.28
N THR A 456 -7.97 -27.80 5.34
CA THR A 456 -8.67 -28.84 6.11
C THR A 456 -10.18 -28.69 5.96
N PRO A 457 -10.92 -29.75 5.56
CA PRO A 457 -12.37 -29.69 5.43
C PRO A 457 -13.06 -29.41 6.77
N VAL A 458 -13.99 -28.45 6.79
CA VAL A 458 -14.87 -28.11 7.94
C VAL A 458 -16.34 -28.09 7.50
N PRO A 459 -17.36 -28.15 8.38
CA PRO A 459 -18.76 -28.35 7.96
C PRO A 459 -19.26 -27.40 6.85
N ARG A 460 -18.76 -26.16 6.84
CA ARG A 460 -19.14 -25.11 5.89
C ARG A 460 -18.06 -24.79 4.85
N GLY A 461 -17.06 -25.64 4.61
CA GLY A 461 -16.02 -25.35 3.61
C GLY A 461 -14.65 -25.86 4.02
N TYR A 462 -13.65 -24.99 4.03
CA TYR A 462 -12.27 -25.31 4.39
C TYR A 462 -11.69 -24.28 5.36
N ALA A 463 -11.05 -24.77 6.42
CA ALA A 463 -10.12 -23.98 7.23
C ALA A 463 -8.74 -24.04 6.57
N LEU A 464 -8.06 -22.91 6.48
CA LEU A 464 -6.75 -22.76 5.87
C LEU A 464 -5.72 -22.40 6.94
N SER A 465 -4.48 -22.87 6.76
CA SER A 465 -3.35 -22.50 7.62
C SER A 465 -2.05 -22.37 6.82
N ALA A 466 -1.17 -21.49 7.31
CA ALA A 466 0.19 -21.30 6.82
C ALA A 466 1.07 -20.86 8.00
N GLY A 467 1.87 -21.77 8.55
CA GLY A 467 2.52 -21.56 9.85
C GLY A 467 1.47 -21.31 10.94
N ASP A 468 1.64 -20.22 11.71
CA ASP A 468 0.71 -19.78 12.76
C ASP A 468 -0.45 -18.91 12.23
N ALA A 469 -0.45 -18.60 10.93
CA ALA A 469 -1.51 -17.83 10.32
C ALA A 469 -2.69 -18.74 9.96
N HIS A 470 -3.90 -18.23 10.10
CA HIS A 470 -5.15 -18.95 9.86
C HIS A 470 -6.05 -18.16 8.90
N ALA A 471 -6.80 -18.85 8.06
CA ALA A 471 -7.82 -18.28 7.18
C ALA A 471 -8.94 -19.30 6.93
N ALA A 472 -9.97 -18.91 6.18
CA ALA A 472 -11.05 -19.82 5.81
C ALA A 472 -11.68 -19.47 4.46
N VAL A 473 -12.13 -20.50 3.76
CA VAL A 473 -13.04 -20.40 2.61
C VAL A 473 -14.31 -21.16 2.95
N LEU A 474 -15.37 -20.43 3.31
CA LEU A 474 -16.62 -20.99 3.85
C LEU A 474 -17.81 -20.65 2.96
N PHE A 475 -18.78 -21.55 2.82
CA PHE A 475 -20.03 -21.31 2.10
C PHE A 475 -21.20 -21.08 3.06
N ALA A 476 -22.21 -20.34 2.58
CA ALA A 476 -23.51 -20.18 3.20
C ALA A 476 -24.65 -20.63 2.26
N GLY A 477 -25.77 -21.05 2.85
CA GLY A 477 -26.96 -21.49 2.11
C GLY A 477 -26.89 -22.97 1.70
N SER A 478 -27.38 -23.30 0.50
CA SER A 478 -27.41 -24.69 0.03
C SER A 478 -26.00 -25.25 -0.15
N ALA A 479 -25.75 -26.41 0.46
CA ALA A 479 -24.43 -27.03 0.45
C ALA A 479 -24.05 -27.48 -0.97
N PRO A 480 -22.91 -27.02 -1.51
CA PRO A 480 -22.33 -27.57 -2.74
C PRO A 480 -21.67 -28.93 -2.48
N ARG A 481 -21.46 -29.71 -3.55
CA ARG A 481 -20.45 -30.79 -3.48
C ARG A 481 -19.08 -30.13 -3.39
N ARG A 482 -18.21 -30.64 -2.51
CA ARG A 482 -16.88 -30.04 -2.25
C ARG A 482 -15.76 -31.03 -2.51
N GLU A 483 -14.68 -30.54 -3.11
CA GLU A 483 -13.43 -31.28 -3.29
C GLU A 483 -12.24 -30.32 -3.13
N ALA A 484 -11.09 -30.85 -2.70
CA ALA A 484 -9.82 -30.13 -2.70
C ALA A 484 -8.79 -31.00 -3.41
N VAL A 485 -8.07 -30.43 -4.37
CA VAL A 485 -7.04 -31.12 -5.14
C VAL A 485 -5.70 -30.41 -4.99
N SER A 486 -4.61 -31.15 -4.91
CA SER A 486 -3.26 -30.61 -4.80
C SER A 486 -2.32 -31.55 -5.53
N ALA A 487 -1.34 -31.00 -6.26
CA ALA A 487 -0.34 -31.76 -7.00
C ALA A 487 -0.92 -32.82 -7.96
N GLN A 488 -2.09 -32.56 -8.56
CA GLN A 488 -2.72 -33.52 -9.47
C GLN A 488 -2.14 -33.34 -10.88
N GLU A 489 -1.59 -34.41 -11.45
CA GLU A 489 -0.99 -34.35 -12.79
C GLU A 489 -2.03 -34.45 -13.92
N ARG A 490 -3.07 -35.29 -13.77
CA ARG A 490 -4.05 -35.54 -14.84
C ARG A 490 -5.50 -35.70 -14.32
N PRO A 491 -6.45 -34.87 -14.80
CA PRO A 491 -6.19 -33.58 -15.45
C PRO A 491 -5.36 -32.68 -14.50
N THR A 492 -4.45 -31.88 -15.04
CA THR A 492 -3.58 -31.01 -14.23
C THR A 492 -4.42 -30.09 -13.32
N ALA A 493 -4.13 -30.09 -12.02
CA ALA A 493 -4.80 -29.23 -11.03
C ALA A 493 -4.02 -29.11 -9.72
N GLY A 494 -4.26 -28.01 -8.98
CA GLY A 494 -3.62 -27.79 -7.67
C GLY A 494 -2.13 -27.52 -7.77
N TRP A 495 -1.74 -26.73 -8.77
CA TRP A 495 -0.38 -26.27 -9.04
C TRP A 495 -0.40 -24.75 -9.23
N VAL A 496 0.67 -24.09 -8.79
CA VAL A 496 0.92 -22.66 -9.04
C VAL A 496 2.27 -22.54 -9.72
N SER A 497 2.37 -21.77 -10.80
CA SER A 497 3.66 -21.46 -11.40
C SER A 497 4.42 -20.45 -10.56
N THR A 498 5.69 -20.75 -10.30
CA THR A 498 6.58 -19.89 -9.51
C THR A 498 7.74 -19.31 -10.32
N GLY A 499 7.76 -19.60 -11.62
CA GLY A 499 8.76 -19.11 -12.57
C GLY A 499 8.80 -19.96 -13.85
N TRP A 500 9.75 -19.63 -14.74
CA TRP A 500 9.90 -20.32 -16.01
C TRP A 500 10.12 -21.83 -15.84
N LYS A 501 9.14 -22.63 -16.29
CA LYS A 501 9.09 -24.09 -16.13
C LYS A 501 9.20 -24.56 -14.68
N GLN A 502 8.84 -23.71 -13.73
CA GLN A 502 8.80 -23.99 -12.30
C GLN A 502 7.36 -23.95 -11.79
N ARG A 503 7.02 -24.90 -10.93
CA ARG A 503 5.70 -25.02 -10.33
C ARG A 503 5.81 -25.59 -8.92
N GLU A 504 4.88 -25.21 -8.07
CA GLU A 504 4.74 -25.71 -6.71
C GLU A 504 3.31 -26.22 -6.48
N ALA A 505 3.17 -27.23 -5.63
CA ALA A 505 1.88 -27.77 -5.27
C ALA A 505 1.14 -26.80 -4.34
N ALA A 506 -0.13 -26.54 -4.63
CA ALA A 506 -0.98 -25.72 -3.78
C ALA A 506 -2.45 -26.15 -3.91
N PRO A 507 -3.22 -26.21 -2.80
CA PRO A 507 -4.61 -26.66 -2.86
C PRO A 507 -5.48 -25.82 -3.80
N ALA A 508 -6.28 -26.48 -4.63
CA ALA A 508 -7.41 -25.89 -5.34
C ALA A 508 -8.70 -26.37 -4.70
N LEU A 509 -9.46 -25.46 -4.07
CA LEU A 509 -10.73 -25.76 -3.41
C LEU A 509 -11.86 -25.58 -4.41
N ARG A 510 -12.74 -26.58 -4.53
CA ARG A 510 -13.78 -26.61 -5.56
C ARG A 510 -15.14 -26.88 -4.95
N PHE A 511 -16.11 -26.09 -5.36
CA PHE A 511 -17.51 -26.21 -4.96
C PHE A 511 -18.39 -26.38 -6.21
N THR A 512 -19.08 -27.51 -6.31
CA THR A 512 -19.91 -27.85 -7.47
C THR A 512 -21.40 -27.72 -7.17
N LYS A 513 -22.14 -27.09 -8.09
CA LYS A 513 -23.61 -27.07 -8.13
C LYS A 513 -24.11 -27.30 -9.55
N THR A 514 -25.29 -27.90 -9.65
CA THR A 514 -25.98 -28.16 -10.92
C THR A 514 -27.39 -27.62 -10.85
N GLY A 515 -27.87 -27.03 -11.94
CA GLY A 515 -29.24 -26.54 -12.08
C GLY A 515 -29.39 -25.46 -13.15
N ARG A 516 -30.59 -24.88 -13.25
CA ARG A 516 -30.88 -23.75 -14.16
C ARG A 516 -30.60 -22.38 -13.54
N ARG A 517 -30.84 -22.27 -12.23
CA ARG A 517 -30.60 -21.06 -11.44
C ARG A 517 -30.12 -21.46 -10.06
N PHE A 518 -28.91 -21.09 -9.72
CA PHE A 518 -28.33 -21.34 -8.40
C PHE A 518 -27.33 -20.26 -8.05
N ARG A 519 -26.92 -20.23 -6.78
CA ARG A 519 -25.91 -19.30 -6.31
C ARG A 519 -24.90 -19.96 -5.38
N PHE A 520 -23.67 -19.45 -5.39
CA PHE A 520 -22.69 -19.64 -4.32
C PHE A 520 -22.67 -18.38 -3.46
N ILE A 521 -22.55 -18.55 -2.15
CA ILE A 521 -22.29 -17.45 -1.20
C ILE A 521 -21.07 -17.91 -0.41
N THR A 522 -19.92 -17.30 -0.68
CA THR A 522 -18.62 -17.76 -0.18
C THR A 522 -17.94 -16.65 0.59
N LEU A 523 -17.49 -16.94 1.81
CA LEU A 523 -16.61 -16.10 2.60
C LEU A 523 -15.16 -16.48 2.32
N VAL A 524 -14.32 -15.50 2.03
CA VAL A 524 -12.85 -15.62 2.10
C VAL A 524 -12.37 -14.65 3.18
N ALA A 525 -11.78 -15.18 4.24
CA ALA A 525 -11.35 -14.38 5.39
C ALA A 525 -10.02 -14.88 5.92
N ALA A 526 -9.11 -13.97 6.26
CA ALA A 526 -7.96 -14.28 7.10
C ALA A 526 -8.29 -13.97 8.57
N GLY A 527 -7.73 -14.78 9.45
CA GLY A 527 -7.85 -14.65 10.88
C GLY A 527 -6.84 -13.69 11.46
N PHE A 528 -7.29 -12.74 12.28
CA PHE A 528 -6.38 -11.84 12.97
C PHE A 528 -5.67 -12.55 14.14
N LYS A 529 -4.33 -12.48 14.18
CA LYS A 529 -3.48 -13.07 15.25
C LYS A 529 -3.82 -14.53 15.59
N GLY A 530 -3.91 -15.36 14.56
CA GLY A 530 -4.13 -16.80 14.69
C GLY A 530 -5.56 -17.23 15.00
N HIS A 531 -6.53 -16.30 15.02
CA HIS A 531 -7.94 -16.64 15.14
C HIS A 531 -8.42 -17.44 13.90
N GLN A 532 -9.29 -18.43 14.07
CA GLN A 532 -9.88 -19.15 12.94
C GLN A 532 -11.21 -18.49 12.52
N PRO A 533 -11.34 -17.91 11.30
CA PRO A 533 -12.55 -17.20 10.92
C PRO A 533 -13.81 -18.09 10.91
N THR A 534 -14.96 -17.52 11.26
CA THR A 534 -16.25 -18.22 11.30
C THR A 534 -17.33 -17.54 10.47
N LEU A 535 -18.32 -18.33 10.03
CA LEU A 535 -19.45 -17.88 9.20
C LEU A 535 -20.77 -18.53 9.64
N GLU A 536 -21.73 -17.70 10.01
CA GLU A 536 -23.10 -18.13 10.32
C GLU A 536 -24.12 -17.45 9.38
N THR A 537 -25.20 -18.16 9.07
CA THR A 537 -26.34 -17.59 8.32
C THR A 537 -27.41 -17.21 9.34
N VAL A 538 -27.98 -16.02 9.22
CA VAL A 538 -29.04 -15.56 10.15
C VAL A 538 -30.41 -16.07 9.69
N GLU A 539 -31.12 -16.75 10.59
CA GLU A 539 -32.49 -17.24 10.33
C GLU A 539 -33.49 -16.08 10.19
N GLY A 540 -34.64 -16.35 9.53
CA GLY A 540 -35.68 -15.34 9.33
C GLY A 540 -35.26 -14.17 8.42
N THR A 541 -34.22 -14.36 7.60
CA THR A 541 -33.78 -13.34 6.64
C THR A 541 -34.88 -13.03 5.63
N PRO A 542 -35.27 -11.75 5.44
CA PRO A 542 -36.26 -11.36 4.44
C PRO A 542 -35.89 -11.82 3.03
N ALA A 543 -36.90 -12.17 2.23
CA ALA A 543 -36.70 -12.53 0.84
C ALA A 543 -35.92 -11.43 0.08
N GLY A 544 -34.90 -11.85 -0.69
CA GLY A 544 -34.03 -10.93 -1.43
C GLY A 544 -32.87 -10.35 -0.62
N GLN A 545 -32.73 -10.70 0.66
CA GLN A 545 -31.55 -10.36 1.48
C GLN A 545 -30.70 -11.59 1.78
N ILE A 546 -29.42 -11.36 2.01
CA ILE A 546 -28.48 -12.31 2.60
C ILE A 546 -28.01 -11.68 3.90
N ARG A 547 -28.15 -12.40 5.03
CA ARG A 547 -27.64 -11.96 6.33
C ARG A 547 -26.66 -13.00 6.86
N LEU A 548 -25.42 -12.55 7.09
CA LEU A 548 -24.34 -13.40 7.57
C LEU A 548 -23.75 -12.79 8.83
N ARG A 549 -23.38 -13.63 9.80
CA ARG A 549 -22.49 -13.24 10.89
C ARG A 549 -21.10 -13.77 10.57
N VAL A 550 -20.12 -12.89 10.61
CA VAL A 550 -18.73 -13.19 10.32
C VAL A 550 -17.90 -12.76 11.53
N ASP A 551 -17.06 -13.66 12.02
CA ASP A 551 -16.02 -13.34 13.00
C ASP A 551 -14.66 -13.60 12.35
N SER A 552 -13.86 -12.55 12.19
CA SER A 552 -12.48 -12.66 11.68
C SER A 552 -11.44 -12.65 12.79
N GLY A 553 -11.86 -12.58 14.06
CA GLY A 553 -11.00 -12.29 15.22
C GLY A 553 -10.61 -10.82 15.33
N ARG A 554 -10.76 -10.05 14.25
CA ARG A 554 -10.61 -8.59 14.27
C ARG A 554 -11.91 -7.92 14.72
N VAL A 555 -13.02 -8.35 14.13
CA VAL A 555 -14.39 -7.95 14.48
C VAL A 555 -15.32 -9.14 14.35
N ALA A 556 -16.41 -9.12 15.12
CA ALA A 556 -17.57 -9.96 14.92
C ALA A 556 -18.74 -9.08 14.44
N GLU A 557 -19.12 -9.24 13.18
CA GLU A 557 -20.12 -8.39 12.55
C GLU A 557 -21.21 -9.13 11.77
N GLN A 558 -22.36 -8.46 11.62
CA GLN A 558 -23.50 -8.99 10.89
C GLN A 558 -23.69 -8.16 9.63
N ILE A 559 -23.36 -8.75 8.48
CA ILE A 559 -23.49 -8.12 7.17
C ILE A 559 -24.84 -8.48 6.56
N VAL A 560 -25.52 -7.47 6.01
CA VAL A 560 -26.78 -7.59 5.30
C VAL A 560 -26.56 -7.13 3.85
N ILE A 561 -26.66 -8.07 2.92
CA ILE A 561 -26.48 -7.83 1.49
C ILE A 561 -27.84 -7.93 0.82
N ALA A 562 -28.36 -6.82 0.33
CA ALA A 562 -29.58 -6.72 -0.46
C ALA A 562 -29.24 -6.41 -1.92
N LYS A 563 -30.21 -6.53 -2.83
CA LYS A 563 -30.02 -6.18 -4.25
C LYS A 563 -29.41 -4.79 -4.42
N ASP A 564 -29.92 -3.80 -3.68
CA ASP A 564 -29.62 -2.39 -3.92
C ASP A 564 -28.54 -1.84 -2.98
N GLY A 565 -28.03 -2.61 -2.01
CA GLY A 565 -27.01 -2.11 -1.09
C GLY A 565 -26.46 -3.14 -0.11
N VAL A 566 -25.46 -2.73 0.64
CA VAL A 566 -24.87 -3.47 1.76
C VAL A 566 -25.04 -2.63 3.03
N SER A 567 -25.31 -3.29 4.14
CA SER A 567 -25.36 -2.64 5.45
C SER A 567 -24.86 -3.58 6.54
N PHE A 568 -24.46 -3.01 7.66
CA PHE A 568 -24.04 -3.76 8.84
C PHE A 568 -25.08 -3.57 9.93
N ALA A 569 -25.74 -4.66 10.32
CA ALA A 569 -26.76 -4.66 11.38
C ALA A 569 -26.10 -4.90 12.75
N PRO A 570 -26.61 -4.33 13.86
CA PRO A 570 -26.08 -4.52 15.22
C PRO A 570 -25.81 -6.00 15.55
N TYR A 571 -24.67 -6.29 16.21
CA TYR A 571 -24.39 -7.65 16.72
C TYR A 571 -25.11 -7.79 18.05
N THR A 572 -26.38 -8.15 18.01
CA THR A 572 -27.10 -8.55 19.22
C THR A 572 -27.22 -10.07 19.21
N ALA A 573 -26.82 -10.69 20.31
CA ALA A 573 -27.06 -12.12 20.53
C ALA A 573 -28.56 -12.45 20.58
N ASP A 574 -29.43 -11.44 20.66
CA ASP A 574 -30.89 -11.56 20.66
C ASP A 574 -31.58 -10.51 19.76
N THR A 575 -32.79 -10.88 19.32
CA THR A 575 -33.61 -10.35 18.21
C THR A 575 -33.95 -8.85 18.14
N ASN A 576 -34.21 -8.41 16.89
CA ASN A 576 -35.04 -7.28 16.41
C ASN A 576 -34.59 -5.84 16.69
N VAL A 577 -34.28 -5.08 15.62
CA VAL A 577 -34.88 -3.76 15.24
C VAL A 577 -34.27 -3.25 13.93
N ASN A 578 -35.13 -2.69 13.08
CA ASN A 578 -34.82 -1.94 11.85
C ASN A 578 -34.09 -0.62 12.17
N VAL A 579 -32.96 -0.36 11.49
CA VAL A 579 -32.42 0.99 11.33
C VAL A 579 -32.08 1.21 9.86
N LYS A 580 -32.66 2.27 9.30
CA LYS A 580 -32.39 2.75 7.94
C LYS A 580 -31.15 3.64 8.03
N ALA A 581 -30.04 3.23 7.41
CA ALA A 581 -28.85 4.08 7.30
C ALA A 581 -28.99 5.03 6.09
N PRO A 582 -28.48 6.27 6.18
CA PRO A 582 -28.53 7.22 5.07
C PRO A 582 -27.55 6.80 3.96
N THR A 583 -28.07 6.81 2.74
CA THR A 583 -27.33 6.80 1.49
C THR A 583 -26.83 8.21 1.19
N GLU A 584 -25.53 8.41 1.06
CA GLU A 584 -24.97 9.27 0.01
C GLU A 584 -23.61 8.70 -0.43
N ALA A 585 -23.53 8.40 -1.72
CA ALA A 585 -22.33 8.01 -2.42
C ALA A 585 -21.57 9.26 -2.88
N SER A 586 -20.25 9.20 -2.94
CA SER A 586 -19.44 10.15 -3.69
C SER A 586 -18.03 9.58 -3.82
N ASP A 587 -17.50 9.53 -5.05
CA ASP A 587 -16.06 9.64 -5.33
C ASP A 587 -15.46 10.65 -4.34
N LEU A 588 -14.33 10.42 -3.68
CA LEU A 588 -13.86 11.32 -2.61
C LEU A 588 -13.59 12.75 -3.15
N PRO A 589 -14.43 13.79 -2.92
CA PRO A 589 -13.90 15.15 -2.91
C PRO A 589 -13.07 15.33 -1.63
N GLU A 590 -12.15 16.29 -1.68
CA GLU A 590 -11.35 16.73 -0.54
C GLU A 590 -12.21 16.89 0.73
N LEU A 591 -11.67 16.57 1.92
CA LEU A 591 -12.29 16.91 3.20
C LEU A 591 -12.44 18.44 3.28
N ASP A 592 -13.62 18.97 2.95
CA ASP A 592 -13.90 20.38 3.16
C ASP A 592 -14.11 20.64 4.65
N ALA A 593 -13.39 21.64 5.16
CA ALA A 593 -13.63 22.11 6.51
C ALA A 593 -15.04 22.67 6.61
N LEU A 594 -15.71 22.42 7.74
CA LEU A 594 -16.88 23.21 8.14
C LEU A 594 -16.50 24.69 8.06
N ASP A 595 -17.44 25.52 7.60
CA ASP A 595 -17.20 26.95 7.50
C ASP A 595 -16.86 27.55 8.88
N HIS A 596 -16.08 28.63 8.86
CA HIS A 596 -15.56 29.26 10.07
C HIS A 596 -16.67 29.66 11.06
N GLU A 597 -17.83 30.10 10.58
CA GLU A 597 -18.95 30.52 11.44
C GLU A 597 -19.57 29.32 12.16
N THR A 598 -19.82 28.23 11.44
CA THR A 598 -20.32 26.98 12.02
C THR A 598 -19.36 26.43 13.07
N ARG A 599 -18.04 26.40 12.77
CA ARG A 599 -17.01 25.92 13.72
C ARG A 599 -16.99 26.77 14.99
N ALA A 600 -16.90 28.09 14.85
CA ALA A 600 -16.89 29.03 15.99
C ALA A 600 -18.15 28.88 16.84
N ARG A 601 -19.32 28.66 16.20
CA ARG A 601 -20.58 28.43 16.89
C ARG A 601 -20.60 27.12 17.67
N VAL A 602 -20.12 26.03 17.08
CA VAL A 602 -20.04 24.71 17.76
C VAL A 602 -19.13 24.78 18.98
N PHE A 603 -17.91 25.32 18.85
CA PHE A 603 -17.00 25.45 19.97
C PHE A 603 -17.55 26.37 21.06
N THR A 604 -18.25 27.45 20.69
CA THR A 604 -18.94 28.32 21.65
C THR A 604 -20.05 27.58 22.41
N LEU A 605 -20.85 26.76 21.71
CA LEU A 605 -21.93 25.98 22.31
C LEU A 605 -21.40 24.93 23.28
N THR A 606 -20.38 24.15 22.88
CA THR A 606 -19.80 23.10 23.75
C THR A 606 -19.15 23.71 24.99
N ARG A 607 -18.39 24.80 24.83
CA ARG A 607 -17.82 25.55 25.96
C ARG A 607 -18.88 26.07 26.91
N ARG A 608 -19.90 26.76 26.39
CA ARG A 608 -20.98 27.34 27.20
C ARG A 608 -21.75 26.27 27.94
N ALA A 609 -22.05 25.15 27.28
CA ALA A 609 -22.75 24.03 27.90
C ALA A 609 -21.93 23.44 29.06
N ARG A 610 -20.63 23.15 28.85
CA ARG A 610 -19.77 22.65 29.94
C ARG A 610 -19.63 23.66 31.07
N LYS A 611 -19.44 24.96 30.79
CA LYS A 611 -19.36 26.01 31.84
C LYS A 611 -20.64 26.08 32.65
N THR A 612 -21.79 26.13 31.97
CA THR A 612 -23.11 26.23 32.62
C THR A 612 -23.36 25.01 33.49
N ALA A 613 -23.07 23.81 32.98
CA ALA A 613 -23.15 22.57 33.75
C ALA A 613 -22.16 22.52 34.92
N TRP A 614 -21.00 23.18 34.80
CA TRP A 614 -20.03 23.25 35.89
C TRP A 614 -20.52 24.15 37.03
N ASP A 615 -21.09 25.30 36.68
CA ASP A 615 -21.64 26.26 37.64
C ASP A 615 -22.95 25.78 38.29
N SER A 616 -23.67 24.89 37.62
CA SER A 616 -24.92 24.30 38.08
C SER A 616 -24.96 22.81 37.73
N PRO A 617 -24.32 21.96 38.56
CA PRO A 617 -24.07 20.56 38.22
C PRO A 617 -25.27 19.64 38.38
N ASP A 618 -26.50 20.13 38.57
CA ASP A 618 -27.66 19.26 38.75
C ASP A 618 -28.04 18.52 37.46
N ALA A 619 -28.62 17.33 37.60
CA ALA A 619 -28.94 16.46 36.48
C ALA A 619 -29.98 17.05 35.51
N ALA A 620 -30.87 17.94 35.98
CA ALA A 620 -31.90 18.56 35.13
C ALA A 620 -31.27 19.59 34.18
N THR A 621 -30.39 20.46 34.70
CA THR A 621 -29.59 21.41 33.92
C THR A 621 -28.75 20.69 32.87
N ARG A 622 -27.97 19.68 33.30
CA ARG A 622 -27.15 18.89 32.37
C ARG A 622 -27.99 18.19 31.29
N GLY A 623 -29.13 17.62 31.67
CA GLY A 623 -30.06 16.96 30.76
C GLY A 623 -30.67 17.92 29.74
N SER A 624 -30.96 19.16 30.12
CA SER A 624 -31.44 20.19 29.20
C SER A 624 -30.38 20.59 28.18
N LEU A 625 -29.16 20.90 28.66
CA LEU A 625 -28.05 21.27 27.80
C LEU A 625 -27.70 20.15 26.80
N ALA A 626 -27.74 18.89 27.23
CA ALA A 626 -27.52 17.75 26.34
C ALA A 626 -28.56 17.66 25.23
N ARG A 627 -29.86 17.88 25.53
CA ARG A 627 -30.93 17.89 24.52
C ARG A 627 -30.76 19.04 23.52
N ASP A 628 -30.33 20.21 23.98
CA ASP A 628 -30.09 21.35 23.10
C ASP A 628 -28.94 21.06 22.11
N LEU A 629 -27.86 20.44 22.60
CA LEU A 629 -26.75 20.01 21.75
C LEU A 629 -27.13 18.86 20.79
N GLU A 630 -28.00 17.93 21.20
CA GLU A 630 -28.51 16.88 20.32
C GLU A 630 -29.39 17.44 19.20
N ASN A 631 -30.27 18.38 19.53
CA ASN A 631 -31.08 19.09 18.53
C ASN A 631 -30.20 19.87 17.56
N TYR A 632 -29.08 20.41 18.05
CA TYR A 632 -28.08 21.04 17.19
C TYR A 632 -27.41 19.98 16.31
N LEU A 633 -26.86 18.91 16.89
CA LEU A 633 -26.22 17.82 16.15
C LEU A 633 -27.13 17.22 15.06
N GLY A 634 -28.43 17.10 15.29
CA GLY A 634 -29.40 16.61 14.29
C GLY A 634 -29.76 17.61 13.20
N LYS A 635 -29.54 18.92 13.42
CA LYS A 635 -29.79 19.98 12.42
C LYS A 635 -28.59 20.22 11.50
N TYR A 636 -27.38 19.91 11.96
CA TYR A 636 -26.18 19.99 11.14
C TYR A 636 -25.88 18.60 10.60
N SER A 637 -26.08 18.40 9.30
CA SER A 637 -25.56 17.21 8.62
C SER A 637 -24.04 17.26 8.72
N VAL A 638 -23.49 16.57 9.73
CA VAL A 638 -22.05 16.60 10.01
C VAL A 638 -21.32 15.84 8.89
N PRO A 639 -20.48 16.49 8.07
CA PRO A 639 -19.74 15.80 7.02
C PRO A 639 -18.77 14.79 7.64
N ARG A 640 -18.80 13.53 7.16
CA ARG A 640 -17.76 12.51 7.37
C ARG A 640 -17.24 12.39 8.82
N GLY A 641 -18.14 12.45 9.81
CA GLY A 641 -17.79 12.20 11.22
C GLY A 641 -17.16 13.36 12.00
N ILE A 642 -16.99 14.56 11.43
CA ILE A 642 -16.36 15.73 12.09
C ILE A 642 -17.37 16.52 12.94
N ASP A 643 -17.58 16.14 14.20
CA ASP A 643 -18.57 16.80 15.08
C ASP A 643 -17.99 17.88 16.02
N LEU A 644 -16.68 18.13 15.96
CA LEU A 644 -15.96 19.13 16.75
C LEU A 644 -16.17 18.97 18.28
N GLY A 645 -16.34 17.74 18.73
CA GLY A 645 -16.52 17.40 20.14
C GLY A 645 -17.96 17.56 20.64
N LEU A 646 -18.95 17.78 19.76
CA LEU A 646 -20.36 17.84 20.16
C LEU A 646 -20.81 16.57 20.86
N ARG A 647 -20.53 15.40 20.26
CA ARG A 647 -20.91 14.11 20.83
C ARG A 647 -20.19 13.84 22.13
N ALA A 648 -18.89 14.14 22.18
CA ALA A 648 -18.09 14.04 23.41
C ALA A 648 -18.69 14.91 24.54
N THR A 649 -19.13 16.13 24.21
CA THR A 649 -19.80 17.03 25.16
C THR A 649 -21.15 16.49 25.64
N ILE A 650 -21.96 15.92 24.74
CA ILE A 650 -23.23 15.27 25.09
C ILE A 650 -22.99 14.10 26.04
N SER A 651 -22.00 13.24 25.75
CA SER A 651 -21.59 12.13 26.61
C SER A 651 -21.16 12.61 28.00
N ASP A 652 -20.40 13.70 28.08
CA ASP A 652 -19.97 14.32 29.34
C ASP A 652 -21.19 14.77 30.17
N LEU A 653 -22.10 15.54 29.58
CA LEU A 653 -23.29 16.08 30.28
C LEU A 653 -24.21 14.98 30.80
N ARG A 654 -24.37 13.90 30.03
CA ARG A 654 -25.24 12.77 30.37
C ARG A 654 -24.61 11.76 31.33
N CYS A 655 -23.31 11.87 31.62
CA CYS A 655 -22.55 10.86 32.36
C CYS A 655 -22.73 9.45 31.75
N ILE A 656 -22.69 9.35 30.42
CA ILE A 656 -22.93 8.07 29.74
C ILE A 656 -21.82 7.09 30.11
N SER A 657 -22.21 5.98 30.74
CA SER A 657 -21.36 4.83 31.01
C SER A 657 -21.50 3.78 29.90
N HIS A 658 -20.41 3.10 29.54
CA HIS A 658 -20.45 2.02 28.54
C HIS A 658 -21.34 0.84 28.96
N ALA A 659 -21.66 0.72 30.25
CA ALA A 659 -22.57 -0.33 30.74
C ALA A 659 -24.02 -0.20 30.23
N LYS A 660 -24.39 0.94 29.63
CA LYS A 660 -25.77 1.26 29.23
C LYS A 660 -25.95 1.60 27.74
N VAL A 661 -24.92 1.42 26.91
CA VAL A 661 -24.94 1.77 25.48
C VAL A 661 -24.42 0.61 24.64
N ASP A 662 -24.99 0.41 23.44
CA ASP A 662 -24.56 -0.61 22.48
C ASP A 662 -23.04 -0.53 22.25
N ARG A 663 -22.35 -1.68 22.37
CA ARG A 663 -20.90 -1.83 22.24
C ARG A 663 -20.36 -1.24 20.93
N ARG A 664 -21.17 -1.17 19.86
CA ARG A 664 -20.77 -0.57 18.56
C ARG A 664 -20.94 0.94 18.48
N GLU A 665 -21.94 1.51 19.15
CA GLU A 665 -22.06 2.96 19.33
C GLU A 665 -20.94 3.46 20.27
N VAL A 666 -20.53 2.62 21.22
CA VAL A 666 -19.40 2.81 22.13
C VAL A 666 -18.03 2.70 21.44
N LEU A 667 -17.92 2.04 20.29
CA LEU A 667 -16.68 2.00 19.50
C LEU A 667 -16.47 3.29 18.68
N LYS A 668 -17.54 4.02 18.35
CA LYS A 668 -17.44 5.31 17.65
C LYS A 668 -17.12 6.48 18.59
N HIS A 669 -17.43 6.36 19.89
CA HIS A 669 -17.46 7.49 20.83
C HIS A 669 -16.96 7.14 22.24
N ARG A 670 -16.41 8.12 22.96
CA ARG A 670 -15.88 7.95 24.32
C ARG A 670 -16.98 8.08 25.40
N PRO A 671 -16.81 7.50 26.61
CA PRO A 671 -17.72 7.74 27.72
C PRO A 671 -17.64 9.18 28.21
N GLY A 672 -18.60 9.57 29.05
CA GLY A 672 -18.52 10.83 29.78
C GLY A 672 -17.33 10.85 30.74
N LEU A 673 -16.53 11.90 30.69
CA LEU A 673 -15.27 12.02 31.44
C LEU A 673 -15.36 12.97 32.65
N ILE A 674 -16.48 13.66 32.83
CA ILE A 674 -16.63 14.67 33.88
C ILE A 674 -17.40 14.11 35.08
N ASN A 675 -16.77 14.14 36.25
CA ASN A 675 -17.38 13.84 37.54
C ASN A 675 -18.04 15.09 38.14
N TRP A 676 -19.21 15.45 37.60
CA TRP A 676 -19.96 16.65 38.00
C TRP A 676 -20.38 16.69 39.47
N GLU A 677 -20.57 15.52 40.09
CA GLU A 677 -21.11 15.39 41.45
C GLU A 677 -20.00 15.21 42.49
N ALA A 678 -18.72 15.30 42.09
CA ALA A 678 -17.55 15.08 42.94
C ALA A 678 -17.63 13.76 43.75
N LYS A 679 -18.25 12.73 43.18
CA LYS A 679 -18.43 11.44 43.83
C LYS A 679 -17.16 10.63 43.74
N ASP A 680 -16.60 10.23 44.88
CA ASP A 680 -15.39 9.40 44.92
C ASP A 680 -15.58 8.01 44.28
N SER A 681 -16.83 7.57 44.08
CA SER A 681 -17.20 6.33 43.39
C SER A 681 -17.31 6.47 41.86
N PHE A 682 -17.23 7.68 41.30
CA PHE A 682 -17.33 7.86 39.86
C PHE A 682 -16.11 7.26 39.16
N ARG A 683 -16.37 6.44 38.15
CA ARG A 683 -15.36 5.79 37.29
C ARG A 683 -15.83 5.90 35.86
N THR A 684 -14.91 6.13 34.93
CA THR A 684 -15.17 5.78 33.53
C THR A 684 -15.08 4.27 33.40
N SER A 685 -16.09 3.64 32.79
CA SER A 685 -16.31 2.18 32.83
C SER A 685 -15.13 1.29 32.44
N HIS A 686 -14.17 1.77 31.65
CA HIS A 686 -12.99 1.02 31.21
C HIS A 686 -11.67 1.40 31.93
N VAL A 687 -11.64 2.52 32.66
CA VAL A 687 -10.47 2.94 33.46
C VAL A 687 -10.75 2.64 34.92
N ASN A 688 -10.03 1.67 35.49
CA ASN A 688 -10.25 1.22 36.86
C ASN A 688 -9.59 2.17 37.90
N ALA A 689 -9.92 3.46 37.86
CA ALA A 689 -9.42 4.48 38.78
C ALA A 689 -10.47 5.57 39.04
N PRO A 690 -10.59 6.10 40.28
CA PRO A 690 -11.46 7.23 40.59
C PRO A 690 -11.22 8.40 39.67
N THR A 691 -12.30 9.03 39.22
CA THR A 691 -12.20 10.23 38.40
C THR A 691 -12.44 11.47 39.24
N ALA A 692 -11.51 12.41 39.17
CA ALA A 692 -11.64 13.74 39.72
C ALA A 692 -11.55 14.74 38.56
N SER A 693 -12.48 15.69 38.50
CA SER A 693 -12.56 16.65 37.41
C SER A 693 -12.19 18.03 37.89
N VAL A 694 -11.47 18.78 37.06
CA VAL A 694 -11.11 20.18 37.29
C VAL A 694 -11.51 21.02 36.09
N TYR A 695 -11.92 22.26 36.32
CA TYR A 695 -12.36 23.18 35.26
C TYR A 695 -11.42 24.37 35.15
N GLY A 696 -10.98 24.67 33.94
CA GLY A 696 -10.10 25.83 33.69
C GLY A 696 -8.68 25.66 34.21
N ALA A 697 -8.17 26.66 34.94
CA ALA A 697 -6.78 26.70 35.39
C ALA A 697 -6.48 25.59 36.41
N ILE A 698 -5.33 24.95 36.26
CA ILE A 698 -4.92 23.68 36.91
C ILE A 698 -4.49 23.90 38.39
N SER A 699 -5.18 24.75 39.15
CA SER A 699 -4.75 25.14 40.50
C SER A 699 -5.20 24.18 41.60
N ASP A 700 -6.38 23.56 41.47
CA ASP A 700 -7.00 22.77 42.56
C ASP A 700 -6.99 21.28 42.25
N LEU A 701 -5.80 20.67 42.26
CA LEU A 701 -5.67 19.22 42.12
C LEU A 701 -6.29 18.51 43.34
N PRO A 702 -7.03 17.40 43.13
CA PRO A 702 -7.54 16.57 44.22
C PRO A 702 -6.36 15.94 44.99
N PRO A 703 -6.61 15.35 46.18
CA PRO A 703 -5.61 14.50 46.82
C PRO A 703 -5.21 13.32 45.90
N LEU A 704 -3.94 13.23 45.52
CA LEU A 704 -3.40 12.19 44.65
C LEU A 704 -2.61 11.14 45.44
N ASN A 705 -3.28 10.43 46.35
CA ASN A 705 -2.67 9.38 47.20
C ASN A 705 -2.83 7.95 46.66
N ARG A 706 -3.56 7.79 45.56
CA ARG A 706 -3.80 6.52 44.85
C ARG A 706 -3.94 6.77 43.35
N PRO A 707 -3.84 5.75 42.49
CA PRO A 707 -4.11 5.90 41.07
C PRO A 707 -5.46 6.59 40.85
N THR A 708 -5.44 7.74 40.17
CA THR A 708 -6.59 8.62 39.99
C THR A 708 -6.58 9.18 38.58
N MET A 709 -7.72 9.13 37.90
CA MET A 709 -7.89 9.79 36.62
C MET A 709 -8.33 11.24 36.84
N VAL A 710 -7.44 12.18 36.56
CA VAL A 710 -7.75 13.61 36.59
C VAL A 710 -8.24 14.04 35.21
N THR A 711 -9.42 14.65 35.14
CA THR A 711 -9.95 15.17 33.87
C THR A 711 -10.01 16.70 33.88
N TYR A 712 -9.31 17.34 32.95
CA TYR A 712 -9.23 18.79 32.81
C TYR A 712 -10.25 19.25 31.77
N ALA A 713 -11.31 19.94 32.19
CA ALA A 713 -12.24 20.59 31.28
C ALA A 713 -11.62 21.90 30.77
N LEU A 714 -11.04 21.85 29.57
CA LEU A 714 -10.31 22.94 28.92
C LEU A 714 -11.22 23.83 28.03
N GLY A 715 -12.54 23.72 28.21
CA GLY A 715 -13.53 24.37 27.36
C GLY A 715 -14.16 23.38 26.38
N SER A 716 -13.77 23.44 25.11
CA SER A 716 -14.25 22.58 24.01
C SER A 716 -13.71 21.15 24.10
N LEU A 717 -12.59 20.96 24.81
CA LEU A 717 -11.94 19.67 25.02
C LEU A 717 -11.90 19.28 26.50
N VAL A 718 -11.86 17.97 26.77
CA VAL A 718 -11.64 17.42 28.11
C VAL A 718 -10.39 16.55 28.05
N LEU A 719 -9.30 16.97 28.69
CA LEU A 719 -8.04 16.25 28.71
C LEU A 719 -8.03 15.25 29.88
N PRO A 720 -8.01 13.93 29.64
CA PRO A 720 -7.90 12.93 30.70
C PRO A 720 -6.42 12.58 30.97
N ALA A 721 -6.09 12.48 32.25
CA ALA A 721 -4.76 12.14 32.73
C ALA A 721 -4.85 11.07 33.81
N LEU A 722 -4.33 9.87 33.56
CA LEU A 722 -4.22 8.82 34.58
C LEU A 722 -2.95 9.06 35.38
N VAL A 723 -3.10 9.53 36.61
CA VAL A 723 -1.99 9.81 37.54
C VAL A 723 -1.82 8.64 38.48
N THR A 724 -0.61 8.09 38.54
CA THR A 724 -0.21 7.05 39.49
C THR A 724 0.85 7.64 40.42
N PRO A 725 0.48 7.95 41.68
CA PRO A 725 1.43 8.47 42.65
C PRO A 725 2.37 7.36 43.12
N ALA A 726 3.62 7.73 43.37
CA ALA A 726 4.65 6.90 43.99
C ALA A 726 5.72 7.82 44.60
N SER A 727 6.57 7.29 45.47
CA SER A 727 7.72 8.03 45.99
C SER A 727 8.81 8.13 44.94
N GLY A 728 9.38 9.32 44.75
CA GLY A 728 10.49 9.57 43.84
C GLY A 728 10.57 11.04 43.46
N ASP A 729 11.72 11.47 42.96
CA ASP A 729 11.99 12.85 42.54
C ASP A 729 11.64 13.12 41.08
N THR A 730 11.20 12.09 40.34
CA THR A 730 11.02 12.14 38.88
C THR A 730 9.59 11.83 38.49
N LEU A 731 8.95 12.76 37.78
CA LEU A 731 7.64 12.57 37.18
C LEU A 731 7.80 12.06 35.74
N THR A 732 7.35 10.84 35.49
CA THR A 732 7.30 10.29 34.12
C THR A 732 5.96 10.60 33.46
N VAL A 733 6.00 11.19 32.28
CA VAL A 733 4.84 11.59 31.47
C VAL A 733 4.76 10.70 30.24
N MET A 734 3.59 10.12 29.98
CA MET A 734 3.38 9.14 28.92
C MET A 734 2.32 9.63 27.92
N LEU A 735 2.62 9.52 26.63
CA LEU A 735 1.77 9.95 25.53
C LEU A 735 1.55 8.78 24.55
N GLN A 736 0.33 8.60 24.05
CA GLN A 736 0.02 7.50 23.13
C GLN A 736 0.43 7.77 21.68
N THR A 737 0.52 6.68 20.93
CA THR A 737 0.62 6.63 19.47
C THR A 737 -0.76 6.75 18.79
N ALA A 738 -0.80 6.51 17.47
CA ALA A 738 -2.05 6.38 16.72
C ALA A 738 -2.98 5.32 17.32
N VAL A 739 -4.28 5.45 17.08
CA VAL A 739 -5.31 4.56 17.59
C VAL A 739 -6.08 3.90 16.44
N ASP A 740 -6.30 2.60 16.56
CA ASP A 740 -7.31 1.90 15.77
C ASP A 740 -8.70 2.16 16.38
N ARG A 741 -9.45 3.07 15.75
CA ARG A 741 -10.81 3.48 16.16
C ARG A 741 -11.82 2.34 16.14
N ALA A 742 -11.56 1.25 15.42
CA ALA A 742 -12.43 0.09 15.42
C ALA A 742 -12.25 -0.80 16.66
N ARG A 743 -11.17 -0.62 17.43
CA ARG A 743 -10.75 -1.56 18.50
C ARG A 743 -10.48 -0.90 19.84
N THR A 744 -10.21 0.39 19.84
CA THR A 744 -9.73 1.13 21.02
C THR A 744 -10.83 2.02 21.57
N HIS A 745 -11.15 1.83 22.84
CA HIS A 745 -11.99 2.79 23.57
C HIS A 745 -11.15 3.96 24.07
N LEU A 746 -11.62 5.17 23.81
CA LEU A 746 -11.04 6.37 24.41
C LEU A 746 -11.62 6.63 25.81
N PRO A 747 -10.85 7.22 26.73
CA PRO A 747 -9.41 7.49 26.62
C PRO A 747 -8.56 6.22 26.66
N LEU A 748 -7.46 6.23 25.89
CA LEU A 748 -6.43 5.20 25.89
C LEU A 748 -5.22 5.69 26.69
N PHE A 749 -4.66 4.81 27.53
CA PHE A 749 -3.40 5.02 28.22
C PHE A 749 -2.47 3.83 27.95
N GLN A 750 -1.39 4.05 27.19
CA GLN A 750 -0.47 2.97 26.79
C GLN A 750 0.61 2.73 27.86
N ARG A 751 1.05 1.46 28.00
CA ARG A 751 2.18 1.01 28.84
C ARG A 751 2.12 1.33 30.36
N VAL A 752 0.99 1.80 30.89
CA VAL A 752 0.80 2.18 32.31
C VAL A 752 1.28 1.11 33.28
N ARG A 753 0.88 -0.16 33.06
CA ARG A 753 1.28 -1.28 33.93
C ARG A 753 2.80 -1.49 33.91
N PHE A 754 3.37 -1.57 32.71
CA PHE A 754 4.80 -1.81 32.53
C PHE A 754 5.65 -0.67 33.12
N GLN A 755 5.21 0.58 32.96
CA GLN A 755 5.87 1.73 33.59
C GLN A 755 5.82 1.65 35.12
N GLY A 756 4.72 1.20 35.70
CA GLY A 756 4.63 0.94 37.14
C GLY A 756 5.62 -0.14 37.62
N GLU A 757 5.85 -1.18 36.82
CA GLU A 757 6.80 -2.25 37.10
C GLU A 757 8.27 -1.77 37.10
N LEU A 758 8.60 -0.68 36.37
CA LEU A 758 9.93 -0.07 36.42
C LEU A 758 10.21 0.66 37.75
N GLY A 759 9.18 1.07 38.50
CA GLY A 759 9.34 1.65 39.85
C GLY A 759 10.18 2.92 39.94
N ALA A 760 10.18 3.78 38.91
CA ALA A 760 11.01 4.98 38.81
C ALA A 760 10.29 6.28 39.21
N GLY A 761 9.59 6.27 40.35
CA GLY A 761 8.81 7.43 40.83
C GLY A 761 7.37 7.52 40.28
N PRO A 762 6.67 8.64 40.55
CA PRO A 762 5.29 8.84 40.09
C PRO A 762 5.23 9.01 38.57
N PHE A 763 4.08 8.69 37.98
CA PHE A 763 3.87 8.87 36.54
C PHE A 763 2.45 9.32 36.20
N VAL A 764 2.31 9.95 35.04
CA VAL A 764 1.05 10.38 34.46
C VAL A 764 0.97 9.98 32.99
N ALA A 765 -0.13 9.36 32.58
CA ALA A 765 -0.43 9.09 31.18
C ALA A 765 -1.56 10.01 30.71
N PHE A 766 -1.35 10.76 29.62
CA PHE A 766 -2.37 11.65 29.05
C PHE A 766 -2.99 11.03 27.81
N ALA A 767 -4.32 11.06 27.70
CA ALA A 767 -4.99 10.73 26.45
C ALA A 767 -5.25 11.99 25.59
N ASP A 768 -5.03 11.90 24.29
CA ASP A 768 -5.26 12.97 23.30
C ASP A 768 -6.77 13.25 23.07
N PRO A 769 -7.30 14.39 23.57
CA PRO A 769 -8.68 14.80 23.31
C PRO A 769 -8.89 15.39 21.92
N THR A 770 -7.84 15.62 21.12
CA THR A 770 -7.98 16.03 19.70
C THR A 770 -8.78 14.98 18.91
N LEU A 771 -8.69 13.71 19.31
CA LEU A 771 -9.46 12.60 18.75
C LEU A 771 -10.97 12.66 19.04
N ASP A 772 -11.43 13.61 19.86
CA ASP A 772 -12.87 13.86 20.08
C ASP A 772 -13.48 14.73 18.97
N LEU A 773 -12.65 15.40 18.15
CA LEU A 773 -13.14 16.33 17.13
C LEU A 773 -13.73 15.63 15.90
N SER A 774 -13.35 14.36 15.68
CA SER A 774 -13.87 13.53 14.61
C SER A 774 -13.75 12.03 14.93
N SER A 775 -14.77 11.25 14.57
CA SER A 775 -14.73 9.78 14.71
C SER A 775 -13.69 9.12 13.82
N GLU A 776 -13.25 9.81 12.76
CA GLU A 776 -12.32 9.30 11.75
C GLU A 776 -10.85 9.56 12.10
N LEU A 777 -10.58 10.39 13.10
CA LEU A 777 -9.21 10.67 13.54
C LEU A 777 -8.61 9.45 14.25
N ARG A 778 -7.56 8.90 13.64
CA ARG A 778 -6.70 7.88 14.24
C ARG A 778 -5.50 8.48 14.96
N LEU A 779 -5.09 9.71 14.60
CA LEU A 779 -3.93 10.38 15.18
C LEU A 779 -4.22 11.88 15.27
N GLY A 780 -4.14 12.43 16.48
CA GLY A 780 -4.44 13.84 16.75
C GLY A 780 -3.20 14.67 17.12
N TRP A 781 -2.04 14.04 17.32
CA TRP A 781 -0.77 14.66 17.70
C TRP A 781 -0.84 15.59 18.92
N TYR A 782 -1.90 15.45 19.74
CA TYR A 782 -2.19 16.38 20.82
C TYR A 782 -2.23 17.83 20.36
N LEU A 783 -2.77 18.11 19.17
CA LEU A 783 -2.84 19.48 18.63
C LEU A 783 -3.79 20.36 19.45
N GLY A 784 -4.92 19.80 19.90
CA GLY A 784 -6.04 20.56 20.46
C GLY A 784 -6.98 21.05 19.36
N ASP A 785 -7.43 22.31 19.46
CA ASP A 785 -8.29 22.94 18.46
C ASP A 785 -7.78 24.35 18.09
N GLU A 786 -8.55 25.15 17.35
CA GLU A 786 -8.14 26.49 16.91
C GLU A 786 -7.76 27.43 18.07
N GLU A 787 -8.36 27.26 19.25
CA GLU A 787 -8.14 28.12 20.41
C GLU A 787 -7.20 27.49 21.44
N ILE A 788 -7.25 26.16 21.57
CA ILE A 788 -6.50 25.40 22.56
C ILE A 788 -5.23 24.85 21.91
N ASP A 789 -4.10 25.50 22.19
CA ASP A 789 -2.77 24.91 22.01
C ASP A 789 -2.55 23.87 23.13
N LEU A 790 -2.89 22.62 22.83
CA LEU A 790 -2.96 21.57 23.83
C LEU A 790 -1.59 21.20 24.45
N PRO A 791 -0.46 21.16 23.72
CA PRO A 791 0.86 20.91 24.32
C PRO A 791 1.21 21.91 25.43
N LYS A 792 0.89 23.19 25.21
CA LYS A 792 1.05 24.25 26.22
C LYS A 792 0.17 24.01 27.46
N SER A 793 -1.04 23.50 27.26
CA SER A 793 -1.97 23.19 28.35
C SER A 793 -1.51 21.97 29.16
N ILE A 794 -1.01 20.93 28.49
CA ILE A 794 -0.43 19.74 29.12
C ILE A 794 0.83 20.11 29.91
N ALA A 795 1.70 20.96 29.36
CA ALA A 795 2.90 21.41 30.06
C ALA A 795 2.59 22.09 31.41
N LYS A 796 1.56 22.95 31.43
CA LYS A 796 1.06 23.55 32.69
C LYS A 796 0.56 22.50 33.68
N ALA A 797 -0.08 21.44 33.20
CA ALA A 797 -0.59 20.36 34.04
C ALA A 797 0.56 19.53 34.63
N ILE A 798 1.59 19.23 33.84
CA ILE A 798 2.79 18.52 34.29
C ILE A 798 3.50 19.30 35.39
N VAL A 799 3.74 20.61 35.21
CA VAL A 799 4.40 21.44 36.22
C VAL A 799 3.61 21.45 37.53
N LYS A 800 2.28 21.54 37.47
CA LYS A 800 1.41 21.53 38.65
C LYS A 800 1.35 20.16 39.33
N LEU A 801 1.29 19.09 38.55
CA LEU A 801 1.39 17.72 39.07
C LEU A 801 2.73 17.49 39.77
N GLY A 802 3.84 17.95 39.17
CA GLY A 802 5.16 17.83 39.78
C GLY A 802 5.26 18.57 41.11
N GLN A 803 4.74 19.81 41.17
CA GLN A 803 4.63 20.57 42.43
C GLN A 803 3.80 19.84 43.49
N HIS A 804 2.69 19.22 43.10
CA HIS A 804 1.80 18.51 44.01
C HIS A 804 2.39 17.18 44.50
N LEU A 805 3.13 16.47 43.63
CA LEU A 805 3.72 15.17 43.91
C LEU A 805 5.14 15.27 44.51
N GLY A 806 5.72 16.47 44.56
CA GLY A 806 7.05 16.71 45.12
C GLY A 806 8.20 16.23 44.22
N THR A 807 8.02 16.27 42.90
CA THR A 807 9.05 15.87 41.92
C THR A 807 9.82 17.07 41.39
N GLU A 808 11.12 16.90 41.18
CA GLU A 808 12.03 17.93 40.63
C GLU A 808 12.34 17.71 39.15
N LYS A 809 12.32 16.45 38.69
CA LYS A 809 12.67 16.06 37.32
C LYS A 809 11.44 15.65 36.53
N VAL A 810 11.43 15.93 35.24
CA VAL A 810 10.35 15.55 34.32
C VAL A 810 10.93 14.75 33.16
N VAL A 811 10.42 13.53 32.98
CA VAL A 811 10.71 12.70 31.80
C VAL A 811 9.43 12.59 30.97
N ILE A 812 9.44 13.01 29.71
CA ILE A 812 8.28 12.95 28.81
C ILE A 812 8.57 11.96 27.70
N GLN A 813 7.72 10.95 27.55
CA GLN A 813 7.92 9.90 26.55
C GLN A 813 6.72 9.69 25.64
N GLY A 814 7.00 9.38 24.39
CA GLY A 814 6.03 8.93 23.40
C GLY A 814 6.69 8.40 22.14
N GLY A 815 5.97 7.55 21.40
CA GLY A 815 6.38 7.06 20.08
C GLY A 815 5.59 7.74 18.95
N SER A 816 6.12 7.81 17.74
CA SER A 816 5.41 8.29 16.54
C SER A 816 4.74 9.66 16.81
N GLY A 817 3.41 9.77 16.70
CA GLY A 817 2.68 11.00 17.01
C GLY A 817 2.68 11.40 18.49
N GLY A 818 2.83 10.44 19.41
CA GLY A 818 3.10 10.72 20.83
C GLY A 818 4.51 11.26 21.07
N GLY A 819 5.48 10.86 20.25
CA GLY A 819 6.85 11.42 20.27
C GLY A 819 6.88 12.86 19.78
N PHE A 820 6.10 13.19 18.73
CA PHE A 820 5.84 14.58 18.32
C PHE A 820 5.28 15.40 19.49
N ALA A 821 4.25 14.88 20.17
CA ALA A 821 3.65 15.55 21.31
C ALA A 821 4.64 15.69 22.49
N ALA A 822 5.48 14.69 22.75
CA ALA A 822 6.50 14.75 23.79
C ALA A 822 7.47 15.91 23.57
N LEU A 823 7.94 16.08 22.32
CA LEU A 823 8.81 17.18 21.91
C LEU A 823 8.11 18.54 22.02
N GLN A 824 6.86 18.64 21.56
CA GLN A 824 6.06 19.87 21.65
C GLN A 824 5.77 20.30 23.11
N ILE A 825 5.45 19.34 23.99
CA ILE A 825 5.19 19.60 25.41
C ILE A 825 6.50 19.95 26.12
N GLY A 826 7.57 19.18 25.86
CA GLY A 826 8.89 19.41 26.44
C GLY A 826 9.44 20.79 26.14
N ALA A 827 9.18 21.33 24.95
CA ALA A 827 9.56 22.70 24.56
C ALA A 827 9.06 23.80 25.54
N HIS A 828 7.99 23.52 26.31
CA HIS A 828 7.43 24.44 27.30
C HIS A 828 7.96 24.23 28.74
N ILE A 829 8.78 23.20 28.99
CA ILE A 829 9.27 22.83 30.33
C ILE A 829 10.79 22.86 30.34
N PRO A 830 11.42 23.96 30.83
CA PRO A 830 12.87 24.04 30.92
C PRO A 830 13.48 22.87 31.69
N GLY A 831 14.48 22.22 31.10
CA GLY A 831 15.19 21.09 31.71
C GLY A 831 14.45 19.75 31.65
N ALA A 832 13.35 19.64 30.89
CA ALA A 832 12.68 18.36 30.68
C ALA A 832 13.57 17.40 29.85
N HIS A 833 13.52 16.12 30.22
CA HIS A 833 14.13 15.03 29.45
C HIS A 833 13.06 14.39 28.57
N VAL A 834 13.24 14.39 27.25
CA VAL A 834 12.28 13.84 26.29
C VAL A 834 12.80 12.54 25.71
N VAL A 835 11.99 11.49 25.73
CA VAL A 835 12.24 10.22 25.03
C VAL A 835 11.26 10.12 23.87
N ALA A 836 11.74 10.40 22.67
CA ALA A 836 10.92 10.42 21.46
C ALA A 836 11.33 9.26 20.54
N ALA A 837 10.44 8.27 20.38
CA ALA A 837 10.72 7.08 19.57
C ALA A 837 10.07 7.14 18.18
N ASN A 838 10.85 7.02 17.11
CA ASN A 838 10.44 7.23 15.71
C ASN A 838 9.48 8.42 15.54
N PRO A 839 9.77 9.61 16.11
CA PRO A 839 8.79 10.68 16.17
C PRO A 839 8.57 11.30 14.79
N GLN A 840 7.33 11.72 14.51
CA GLN A 840 7.17 12.81 13.56
C GLN A 840 7.69 14.11 14.19
N THR A 841 8.26 15.00 13.39
CA THR A 841 8.80 16.30 13.86
C THR A 841 8.26 17.49 13.06
N ASP A 842 7.74 17.24 11.86
CA ASP A 842 7.02 18.20 11.04
C ASP A 842 5.86 17.47 10.36
N LEU A 843 4.62 17.81 10.73
CA LEU A 843 3.44 17.08 10.27
C LEU A 843 3.20 17.27 8.75
N ARG A 844 3.77 18.31 8.14
CA ARG A 844 3.69 18.55 6.68
C ARG A 844 4.54 17.59 5.86
N ARG A 845 5.50 16.94 6.51
CA ARG A 845 6.40 15.93 5.91
C ARG A 845 5.98 14.51 6.27
N TYR A 846 4.76 14.34 6.77
CA TYR A 846 4.17 13.05 7.11
C TYR A 846 3.05 12.67 6.10
N ASN A 847 2.41 11.52 6.29
CA ASN A 847 1.28 11.05 5.50
C ASN A 847 0.23 12.16 5.28
N ALA A 848 0.01 12.54 4.01
CA ALA A 848 -0.85 13.66 3.62
C ALA A 848 -2.31 13.49 4.07
N LYS A 849 -2.84 12.26 4.06
CA LYS A 849 -4.20 11.95 4.50
C LYS A 849 -4.35 12.14 6.00
N ALA A 850 -3.42 11.62 6.79
CA ALA A 850 -3.43 11.77 8.24
C ALA A 850 -3.24 13.26 8.64
N TYR A 851 -2.30 13.96 7.97
CA TYR A 851 -2.09 15.39 8.14
C TYR A 851 -3.37 16.19 7.85
N ARG A 852 -3.95 16.03 6.66
CA ARG A 852 -5.15 16.76 6.24
C ARG A 852 -6.34 16.48 7.17
N ALA A 853 -6.55 15.23 7.57
CA ALA A 853 -7.63 14.87 8.50
C ALA A 853 -7.50 15.61 9.83
N ALA A 854 -6.29 15.68 10.41
CA ALA A 854 -6.05 16.43 11.64
C ALA A 854 -6.14 17.94 11.44
N MET A 855 -5.60 18.49 10.34
CA MET A 855 -5.68 19.93 10.07
C MET A 855 -7.13 20.41 9.92
N VAL A 856 -7.94 19.66 9.18
CA VAL A 856 -9.36 20.00 8.97
C VAL A 856 -10.13 19.93 10.29
N SER A 857 -9.90 18.87 11.08
CA SER A 857 -10.61 18.68 12.34
C SER A 857 -10.18 19.70 13.40
N ALA A 858 -8.88 19.79 13.67
CA ALA A 858 -8.30 20.63 14.73
C ALA A 858 -8.25 22.12 14.37
N LEU A 859 -7.83 22.45 13.14
CA LEU A 859 -7.50 23.84 12.75
C LEU A 859 -8.44 24.44 11.69
N GLY A 860 -9.46 23.68 11.25
CA GLY A 860 -10.50 24.15 10.33
C GLY A 860 -10.01 24.41 8.92
N ARG A 861 -8.89 23.79 8.50
CA ARG A 861 -8.28 24.03 7.18
C ARG A 861 -7.60 22.78 6.64
N LYS A 862 -7.47 22.68 5.31
CA LYS A 862 -6.76 21.57 4.65
C LYS A 862 -5.24 21.64 4.82
N ASP A 863 -4.70 22.86 4.93
CA ASP A 863 -3.26 23.12 5.09
C ASP A 863 -3.04 24.39 5.94
N VAL A 864 -1.89 24.47 6.61
CA VAL A 864 -1.49 25.65 7.40
C VAL A 864 -0.84 26.73 6.54
N GLY A 865 -0.29 26.36 5.38
CA GLY A 865 0.44 27.21 4.46
C GLY A 865 1.67 27.82 5.13
N ASN A 866 2.01 29.03 4.69
CA ASN A 866 3.08 29.83 5.28
C ASN A 866 2.62 30.72 6.44
N LYS A 867 1.44 30.46 7.03
CA LYS A 867 0.94 31.26 8.17
C LYS A 867 1.81 31.03 9.40
N SER A 868 2.65 32.01 9.72
CA SER A 868 3.71 31.90 10.72
C SER A 868 3.23 31.48 12.10
N GLU A 869 2.01 31.86 12.50
CA GLU A 869 1.52 31.72 13.86
C GLU A 869 1.06 30.30 14.24
N LEU A 870 0.71 29.46 13.26
CA LEU A 870 0.28 28.07 13.50
C LEU A 870 1.35 27.04 13.17
N ILE A 871 2.38 27.42 12.41
CA ILE A 871 3.52 26.56 12.10
C ILE A 871 4.17 25.95 13.36
N PRO A 872 4.39 26.68 14.47
CA PRO A 872 4.96 26.11 15.70
C PRO A 872 4.13 24.95 16.28
N ARG A 873 2.82 24.91 16.02
CA ARG A 873 1.94 23.83 16.48
C ARG A 873 2.12 22.52 15.71
N ILE A 874 2.69 22.57 14.51
CA ILE A 874 2.84 21.43 13.60
C ILE A 874 4.30 21.12 13.24
N SER A 875 5.24 21.94 13.72
CA SER A 875 6.69 21.79 13.51
C SER A 875 7.43 21.94 14.84
N VAL A 876 8.09 20.86 15.28
CA VAL A 876 8.88 20.81 16.51
C VAL A 876 10.02 21.82 16.44
N MET A 877 10.73 21.88 15.30
CA MET A 877 11.81 22.85 15.10
C MET A 877 11.36 24.28 15.36
N ARG A 878 10.22 24.68 14.76
CA ARG A 878 9.70 26.04 14.91
C ARG A 878 9.23 26.30 16.33
N ARG A 879 8.65 25.30 17.00
CA ARG A 879 8.31 25.40 18.43
C ARG A 879 9.53 25.69 19.30
N LEU A 880 10.60 24.92 19.13
CA LEU A 880 11.82 25.05 19.94
C LEU A 880 12.50 26.40 19.72
N GLN A 881 12.55 26.87 18.46
CA GLN A 881 13.04 28.19 18.08
C GLN A 881 12.25 29.32 18.74
N ASP A 882 10.93 29.33 18.57
CA ASP A 882 10.06 30.40 19.05
C ASP A 882 10.07 30.55 20.57
N LEU A 883 10.32 29.45 21.30
CA LEU A 883 10.33 29.43 22.75
C LEU A 883 11.72 29.51 23.37
N SER A 884 12.80 29.45 22.57
CA SER A 884 14.18 29.34 23.07
C SER A 884 14.30 28.21 24.12
N SER A 885 13.75 27.04 23.77
CA SER A 885 13.56 25.91 24.70
C SER A 885 14.87 25.32 25.21
N GLN A 886 14.84 24.79 26.44
CA GLN A 886 15.95 24.03 27.03
C GLN A 886 15.52 22.58 27.27
N LEU A 887 16.09 21.64 26.52
CA LEU A 887 15.59 20.27 26.41
C LEU A 887 16.73 19.26 26.22
N ASP A 888 16.67 18.11 26.89
CA ASP A 888 17.53 16.95 26.63
C ASP A 888 16.71 15.83 25.99
N VAL A 889 16.96 15.56 24.71
CA VAL A 889 16.21 14.60 23.90
C VAL A 889 17.01 13.31 23.74
N THR A 890 16.45 12.19 24.18
CA THR A 890 16.81 10.86 23.73
C THR A 890 15.94 10.52 22.50
N LEU A 891 16.51 10.63 21.31
CA LEU A 891 15.87 10.33 20.03
C LEU A 891 16.09 8.85 19.71
N VAL A 892 15.03 8.04 19.77
CA VAL A 892 15.11 6.60 19.51
C VAL A 892 14.64 6.31 18.10
N MET A 893 15.48 5.71 17.25
CA MET A 893 15.16 5.44 15.85
C MET A 893 15.22 3.94 15.52
N ASN A 894 14.30 3.49 14.65
CA ASN A 894 14.43 2.23 13.93
C ASN A 894 15.35 2.47 12.72
N SER A 895 16.49 1.77 12.64
CA SER A 895 17.42 1.90 11.50
C SER A 895 16.81 1.43 10.17
N GLY A 896 15.74 0.64 10.22
CA GLY A 896 14.97 0.22 9.05
C GLY A 896 13.87 1.21 8.59
N ASP A 897 13.66 2.33 9.27
CA ASP A 897 12.66 3.36 8.93
C ASP A 897 13.33 4.57 8.26
N VAL A 898 13.76 4.39 7.01
CA VAL A 898 14.47 5.42 6.23
C VAL A 898 13.56 6.64 5.98
N TYR A 899 12.24 6.43 5.84
CA TYR A 899 11.27 7.50 5.70
C TYR A 899 11.28 8.46 6.90
N HIS A 900 11.13 7.95 8.13
CA HIS A 900 11.13 8.82 9.31
C HIS A 900 12.52 9.40 9.59
N GLU A 901 13.58 8.65 9.30
CA GLU A 901 14.94 9.17 9.39
C GLU A 901 15.14 10.41 8.49
N ARG A 902 14.80 10.29 7.19
CA ARG A 902 14.94 11.38 6.21
C ARG A 902 14.00 12.56 6.47
N ASN A 903 12.74 12.30 6.77
CA ASN A 903 11.71 13.33 6.82
C ASN A 903 11.55 13.99 8.20
N HIS A 904 12.01 13.33 9.27
CA HIS A 904 11.75 13.77 10.64
C HIS A 904 13.00 13.84 11.54
N ALA A 905 13.76 12.76 11.68
CA ALA A 905 14.88 12.72 12.60
C ALA A 905 16.06 13.58 12.13
N ALA A 906 16.54 13.38 10.89
CA ALA A 906 17.66 14.15 10.35
C ALA A 906 17.39 15.67 10.32
N PRO A 907 16.21 16.16 9.87
CA PRO A 907 15.90 17.59 9.94
C PRO A 907 15.85 18.16 11.37
N LEU A 908 15.41 17.35 12.36
CA LEU A 908 15.42 17.78 13.76
C LEU A 908 16.85 17.87 14.31
N ARG A 909 17.74 16.94 13.96
CA ARG A 909 19.16 16.97 14.35
C ARG A 909 19.86 18.20 13.79
N GLU A 910 19.73 18.42 12.47
CA GLU A 910 20.29 19.60 11.79
C GLU A 910 19.80 20.90 12.44
N ALA A 911 18.50 20.99 12.76
CA ALA A 911 17.96 22.17 13.43
C ALA A 911 18.50 22.37 14.86
N ALA A 912 18.72 21.29 15.61
CA ALA A 912 19.20 21.36 16.99
C ALA A 912 20.65 21.85 17.09
N GLU A 913 21.48 21.65 16.05
CA GLU A 913 22.85 22.21 15.98
C GLU A 913 22.87 23.75 16.06
N HIS A 914 21.74 24.40 15.77
CA HIS A 914 21.58 25.85 15.79
C HIS A 914 20.73 26.36 16.96
N LEU A 915 20.37 25.50 17.93
CA LEU A 915 19.54 25.85 19.07
C LEU A 915 20.31 25.73 20.38
N ASP A 916 20.69 26.88 20.96
CA ASP A 916 21.29 26.93 22.28
C ASP A 916 20.32 26.36 23.33
N GLY A 917 20.71 25.27 23.99
CA GLY A 917 19.93 24.64 25.06
C GLY A 917 19.17 23.36 24.67
N VAL A 918 19.22 22.93 23.41
CA VAL A 918 18.65 21.64 22.98
C VAL A 918 19.77 20.63 22.74
N THR A 919 19.81 19.54 23.52
CA THR A 919 20.73 18.42 23.29
C THR A 919 19.96 17.24 22.71
N ILE A 920 20.47 16.62 21.64
CA ILE A 920 19.92 15.37 21.09
C ILE A 920 20.94 14.23 21.27
N ARG A 921 20.45 13.08 21.73
CA ARG A 921 21.19 11.82 21.84
C ARG A 921 20.47 10.74 21.09
N ASP A 922 21.15 10.16 20.11
CA ASP A 922 20.60 9.09 19.30
C ASP A 922 20.72 7.72 19.97
N VAL A 923 19.63 6.95 19.90
CA VAL A 923 19.59 5.54 20.23
C VAL A 923 18.97 4.82 19.05
N SER A 924 19.70 3.90 18.41
CA SER A 924 19.20 3.18 17.24
C SER A 924 18.99 1.70 17.55
N PHE A 925 17.88 1.15 17.08
CA PHE A 925 17.60 -0.29 17.06
C PHE A 925 17.29 -0.74 15.64
N ASP A 926 17.65 -1.97 15.28
CA ASP A 926 17.16 -2.59 14.04
C ASP A 926 15.91 -3.41 14.35
N LEU A 927 14.74 -2.89 13.95
CA LEU A 927 13.44 -3.56 14.11
C LEU A 927 12.96 -4.19 12.78
N GLY A 928 13.78 -4.14 11.73
CA GLY A 928 13.40 -4.45 10.36
C GLY A 928 12.79 -3.25 9.60
N PRO A 929 12.39 -3.47 8.33
CA PRO A 929 11.93 -2.39 7.45
C PRO A 929 10.60 -1.78 7.92
N GLY A 930 10.47 -0.46 7.74
CA GLY A 930 9.22 0.28 7.94
C GLY A 930 9.03 0.87 9.34
N HIS A 931 7.86 1.48 9.56
CA HIS A 931 7.54 2.22 10.77
C HIS A 931 7.14 1.31 11.93
N LYS A 932 8.10 0.95 12.79
CA LYS A 932 7.91 0.00 13.89
C LYS A 932 8.04 0.62 15.26
N GLY A 933 7.13 0.27 16.16
CA GLY A 933 7.17 0.67 17.57
C GLY A 933 8.12 -0.19 18.40
N LEU A 934 8.67 0.38 19.48
CA LEU A 934 9.51 -0.36 20.42
C LEU A 934 8.71 -1.46 21.15
N SER A 935 9.32 -2.62 21.40
CA SER A 935 8.76 -3.60 22.34
C SER A 935 8.76 -3.03 23.78
N ASN A 936 8.10 -3.72 24.72
CA ASN A 936 8.18 -3.34 26.14
C ASN A 936 9.62 -3.48 26.67
N ASP A 937 10.35 -4.52 26.26
CA ASP A 937 11.73 -4.75 26.70
C ASP A 937 12.68 -3.65 26.24
N LEU A 938 12.62 -3.26 24.96
CA LEU A 938 13.44 -2.18 24.42
C LEU A 938 13.07 -0.83 25.05
N TYR A 939 11.77 -0.57 25.24
CA TYR A 939 11.32 0.59 25.99
C TYR A 939 11.89 0.62 27.41
N GLY A 940 11.83 -0.51 28.14
CA GLY A 940 12.40 -0.62 29.48
C GLY A 940 13.89 -0.31 29.49
N GLN A 941 14.66 -0.84 28.53
CA GLN A 941 16.09 -0.56 28.39
C GLN A 941 16.37 0.93 28.20
N VAL A 942 15.65 1.59 27.27
CA VAL A 942 15.81 3.03 27.01
C VAL A 942 15.45 3.85 28.25
N MET A 943 14.31 3.58 28.88
CA MET A 943 13.85 4.35 30.04
C MET A 943 14.81 4.19 31.23
N LEU A 944 15.28 2.98 31.52
CA LEU A 944 16.25 2.73 32.59
C LEU A 944 17.57 3.48 32.35
N ALA A 945 18.08 3.49 31.13
CA ALA A 945 19.29 4.26 30.79
C ALA A 945 19.08 5.78 30.96
N VAL A 946 17.89 6.29 30.66
CA VAL A 946 17.54 7.71 30.91
C VAL A 946 17.46 7.99 32.41
N TYR A 947 16.79 7.14 33.19
CA TYR A 947 16.70 7.29 34.65
C TYR A 947 18.07 7.28 35.33
N GLU A 948 18.95 6.34 34.95
CA GLU A 948 20.32 6.27 35.45
C GLU A 948 21.10 7.56 35.16
N ARG A 949 21.01 8.05 33.92
CA ARG A 949 21.69 9.29 33.49
C ARG A 949 21.28 10.51 34.30
N ILE A 950 20.00 10.61 34.67
CA ILE A 950 19.47 11.76 35.41
C ILE A 950 19.47 11.53 36.93
N GLY A 951 20.07 10.42 37.40
CA GLY A 951 20.20 10.09 38.82
C GLY A 951 18.86 9.75 39.49
N THR A 952 17.93 9.11 38.78
CA THR A 952 16.68 8.59 39.33
C THR A 952 16.89 7.17 39.86
N VAL A 953 16.45 6.90 41.09
CA VAL A 953 16.54 5.56 41.69
C VAL A 953 15.35 4.70 41.23
N SER A 954 15.63 3.50 40.72
CA SER A 954 14.63 2.50 40.35
C SER A 954 15.01 1.13 40.92
N PRO A 955 14.06 0.35 41.49
CA PRO A 955 14.32 -1.02 41.93
C PRO A 955 14.89 -1.94 40.84
N ALA A 956 14.51 -1.69 39.57
CA ALA A 956 15.01 -2.43 38.41
C ALA A 956 16.44 -2.03 38.02
N LEU A 957 16.93 -0.86 38.43
CA LEU A 957 18.34 -0.48 38.31
C LEU A 957 19.18 -1.16 39.41
N SER A 958 18.68 -1.24 40.64
CA SER A 958 19.41 -1.88 41.76
C SER A 958 19.62 -3.39 41.55
N SER A 959 18.70 -4.10 40.91
CA SER A 959 18.86 -5.55 40.65
C SER A 959 19.88 -5.88 39.54
N ARG A 960 20.32 -4.90 38.75
CA ARG A 960 21.38 -5.06 37.73
C ARG A 960 22.78 -4.71 38.25
N ALA A 961 22.90 -4.00 39.37
CA ALA A 961 24.18 -3.64 39.97
C ALA A 961 24.79 -4.78 40.83
N ASP A 962 23.98 -5.77 41.21
CA ASP A 962 24.37 -6.93 42.03
C ASP A 962 24.59 -8.23 41.20
N GLY A 963 24.64 -8.14 39.85
CA GLY A 963 24.67 -9.29 38.93
C GLY A 963 25.85 -9.32 37.97
#